data_AF-A0A8T7CFW1-F1
#
_entry.id   AF-A0A8T7CFW1-F1
#
_cell.length_a   1.000
_cell.length_b   1.000
_cell.length_c   1.000
_cell.angle_alpha   90.00
_cell.angle_beta   90.00
_cell.angle_gamma   90.00
#
_symmetry.space_group_name_H-M   'P 1'
#
loop_
_entity.id
_entity.type
_entity.pdbx_description
1 polymer ?
#
loop_
_entity_poly.entity_id
_entity_poly.type
_entity_poly.pdbx_seq_one_letter_code
_entity_poly.pdbx_strand_id
1 'polypeptide(L)'
;MRVSHRLFLYVALLAMGGTAMAGPDHVDAMRATTSGQLTVAMRSDGDTARFVRSTGDLAPHLRRASADTKVRGFLDQHGSLLGIDNPRQLRLLRSRADNFGTTTFSYEQTVNGVPVFGARINANLDAANALRSVNGDFEPGLMLNTRPQLRAAQARRIALKRVAASRPAPGLSAQQPQLYIYRQPLRASADGPAVLAWQVEVGNDNDVREFVMVNAVNGKIVDQYTGIHEALNRRVYNGGFSAQLLVWSEGDPTPYGDPAIDDLIGYTEDTYYLFANLTGNNFLSWDGAGSIMNAVNNDPGITCPNATWNGVSINFCSGTTSDDVVGHEWAHGYTQSTHGLIYRWQSGALNESYSDIFGEAVDQLNAAGADTPAALRSVGSCSTFGGTAPPGFEVLTPASIAGGYSVAGAAFNPATADVTADVVAAEDGVGASTDGCESLTNSLSGAIALIDRGSCDFTAKVLNAQAAGAIGVVIANNAGNDLVFMGGSAPGITIPSVFVSQTDGESLRGAAGLTARLNLGGAGENSLRWLMGEDASGFGGAIRDLWNPQCYGDPGRVSDGEYFCNGEVDGGGVHTNSGVPNHAFALLVDGGTYNGYTINSIGMNKALNIYWRAASVYQTPTTDFADHADSLEASCADLIGSSLTNLGTQAQGGGESGLAITAADCTAVAAAIAATELRLEPVQCNFNKLLDTDAPDLCTQGSSAQTIFAEDFEAGLNNWTAGTREILNPATFSGPDWTTSSDLPTGRSGTAAYGPNLVLGNCSNDIESGIIYLESPAINLPAGIDAARMAFDHSVATEADYDGANIKVSVNGGPWQLLPASAFTFNAYNGSLVSSDNPMAGEPAFNGTDEGSLSSGWGQSQVNFSGVAAAGDSVRLRFEVGMDGCNGLLGWFIDDVQLYSCAAAADDDNDGLPNSADNCTAVSNPNQVDSDGDGYGNFCDADLDNTGLVDLADLALFRTYFLTTPSSGNWTPAADLNSDGTVDLLDLGLVRQQFLSAPGPSGVL
;
A
#
# COMPACT_ATOMS: atom_id res chain seq x y z
N MET A 1 69.39 48.94 32.98
CA MET A 1 68.93 47.58 33.34
C MET A 1 67.40 47.64 33.46
N ARG A 2 66.65 47.33 32.41
CA ARG A 2 66.09 46.02 31.97
C ARG A 2 64.81 45.58 32.73
N VAL A 3 63.71 45.42 31.96
CA VAL A 3 62.58 44.44 32.08
C VAL A 3 61.49 44.75 33.15
N SER A 4 60.16 44.63 32.97
CA SER A 4 59.23 44.22 31.88
C SER A 4 57.81 44.80 32.07
N HIS A 5 57.05 44.85 30.97
CA HIS A 5 55.61 45.10 30.85
C HIS A 5 54.69 44.17 31.65
N ARG A 6 53.53 44.71 32.06
CA ARG A 6 52.14 44.15 32.05
C ARG A 6 51.37 44.55 33.30
N LEU A 7 50.55 45.61 33.23
CA LEU A 7 49.26 45.77 33.92
C LEU A 7 48.73 47.19 33.63
N PHE A 8 47.87 47.37 32.62
CA PHE A 8 46.90 48.47 32.47
C PHE A 8 46.24 48.37 31.09
N LEU A 9 45.30 47.45 30.94
CA LEU A 9 44.22 47.50 29.95
C LEU A 9 43.09 46.63 30.53
N TYR A 10 41.84 47.08 30.41
CA TYR A 10 40.60 46.52 31.00
C TYR A 10 40.14 47.10 32.36
N VAL A 11 39.96 48.43 32.41
CA VAL A 11 38.80 49.02 33.08
C VAL A 11 38.08 49.84 32.01
N ALA A 12 36.75 49.68 31.91
CA ALA A 12 35.80 50.31 30.97
C ALA A 12 35.40 49.50 29.73
N LEU A 13 34.62 48.43 29.92
CA LEU A 13 33.65 47.95 28.92
C LEU A 13 32.65 46.99 29.58
N LEU A 14 31.65 47.53 30.28
CA LEU A 14 30.40 46.81 30.63
C LEU A 14 29.25 47.77 31.04
N ALA A 15 29.40 49.07 30.74
CA ALA A 15 28.40 50.11 31.02
C ALA A 15 28.08 50.97 29.78
N MET A 16 28.17 50.39 28.59
CA MET A 16 27.63 50.97 27.36
C MET A 16 26.63 49.97 26.78
N GLY A 17 25.46 50.46 26.37
CA GLY A 17 24.34 49.65 25.90
C GLY A 17 24.75 48.62 24.84
N GLY A 18 24.96 47.39 25.29
CA GLY A 18 25.00 46.23 24.42
C GLY A 18 23.57 45.87 24.06
N THR A 19 23.29 45.75 22.77
CA THR A 19 22.14 45.00 22.28
C THR A 19 22.06 43.69 23.06
N ALA A 20 20.89 43.38 23.63
CA ALA A 20 20.66 42.11 24.29
C ALA A 20 21.07 40.99 23.33
N MET A 21 22.08 40.21 23.69
CA MET A 21 22.49 39.06 22.87
C MET A 21 21.36 38.04 22.96
N ALA A 22 20.77 37.68 21.82
CA ALA A 22 19.89 36.52 21.66
C ALA A 22 20.62 35.49 20.78
N GLY A 23 20.26 34.22 20.89
CA GLY A 23 20.86 33.16 20.07
C GLY A 23 22.15 32.51 20.62
N PRO A 24 22.92 31.83 19.74
CA PRO A 24 24.03 30.92 20.11
C PRO A 24 25.14 31.56 20.96
N ASP A 25 25.51 32.81 20.68
CA ASP A 25 26.58 33.51 21.40
C ASP A 25 26.24 33.76 22.88
N HIS A 26 24.95 33.95 23.20
CA HIS A 26 24.49 34.07 24.59
C HIS A 26 24.62 32.72 25.33
N VAL A 27 24.27 31.62 24.64
CA VAL A 27 24.38 30.27 25.20
C VAL A 27 25.84 29.92 25.52
N ASP A 28 26.77 30.31 24.65
CA ASP A 28 28.20 30.06 24.87
C ASP A 28 28.77 30.90 26.02
N ALA A 29 28.36 32.17 26.17
CA ALA A 29 28.70 32.99 27.33
C ALA A 29 28.16 32.38 28.65
N MET A 30 26.97 31.79 28.59
CA MET A 30 26.35 31.11 29.74
C MET A 30 27.06 29.77 30.07
N ARG A 31 27.49 29.00 29.07
CA ARG A 31 28.33 27.80 29.25
C ARG A 31 29.62 28.12 29.99
N ALA A 32 30.26 29.25 29.68
CA ALA A 32 31.52 29.66 30.28
C ALA A 32 31.42 29.99 31.79
N THR A 33 30.23 30.29 32.29
CA THR A 33 30.00 30.71 33.69
C THR A 33 29.27 29.68 34.53
N THR A 34 28.65 28.66 33.90
CA THR A 34 27.90 27.61 34.59
C THR A 34 28.84 26.55 35.17
N SER A 35 28.56 26.09 36.38
CA SER A 35 29.42 25.13 37.13
C SER A 35 29.16 23.65 36.79
N GLY A 36 28.54 23.36 35.64
CA GLY A 36 28.17 22.01 35.20
C GLY A 36 27.72 21.98 33.74
N GLN A 37 27.29 20.82 33.26
CA GLN A 37 26.85 20.64 31.87
C GLN A 37 25.58 21.46 31.62
N LEU A 38 25.60 22.36 30.63
CA LEU A 38 24.47 23.20 30.24
C LEU A 38 23.75 22.58 29.04
N THR A 39 22.43 22.42 29.14
CA THR A 39 21.55 22.06 28.03
C THR A 39 20.55 23.19 27.79
N VAL A 40 20.47 23.65 26.54
CA VAL A 40 19.51 24.68 26.12
C VAL A 40 18.69 24.12 24.97
N ALA A 41 17.37 24.14 25.09
CA ALA A 41 16.45 23.85 24.00
C ALA A 41 15.96 25.18 23.41
N MET A 42 16.30 25.42 22.14
CA MET A 42 15.89 26.62 21.41
C MET A 42 14.45 26.48 20.87
N ARG A 43 13.78 27.61 20.65
CA ARG A 43 12.55 27.69 19.86
C ARG A 43 12.89 27.60 18.36
N SER A 44 11.86 27.47 17.53
CA SER A 44 11.98 27.42 16.07
C SER A 44 12.53 28.72 15.46
N ASP A 45 12.49 29.83 16.21
CA ASP A 45 13.12 31.10 15.82
C ASP A 45 14.66 31.08 15.86
N GLY A 46 15.27 30.06 16.48
CA GLY A 46 16.72 29.94 16.62
C GLY A 46 17.37 30.91 17.61
N ASP A 47 16.65 31.93 18.07
CA ASP A 47 17.16 33.06 18.85
C ASP A 47 16.77 32.99 20.33
N THR A 48 15.63 32.39 20.67
CA THR A 48 15.15 32.28 22.05
C THR A 48 15.09 30.84 22.53
N ALA A 49 15.41 30.62 23.81
CA ALA A 49 15.33 29.34 24.48
C ALA A 49 13.92 29.10 25.05
N ARG A 50 13.37 27.91 24.82
CA ARG A 50 12.17 27.41 25.53
C ARG A 50 12.50 26.77 26.87
N PHE A 51 13.73 26.27 27.02
CA PHE A 51 14.16 25.56 28.22
C PHE A 51 15.68 25.65 28.40
N VAL A 52 16.12 26.00 29.61
CA VAL A 52 17.53 26.05 30.00
C VAL A 52 17.71 25.18 31.26
N ARG A 53 18.64 24.22 31.25
CA ARG A 53 19.00 23.44 32.44
C ARG A 53 20.48 23.20 32.59
N SER A 54 20.92 22.97 33.83
CA SER A 54 22.27 22.53 34.11
C SER A 54 22.36 21.49 35.23
N THR A 55 23.38 20.63 35.14
CA THR A 55 23.83 19.79 36.25
C THR A 55 24.61 20.57 37.32
N GLY A 56 25.01 21.81 37.03
CA GLY A 56 25.57 22.80 37.97
C GLY A 56 24.53 23.86 38.38
N ASP A 57 24.94 24.85 39.18
CA ASP A 57 24.10 26.03 39.48
C ASP A 57 24.15 26.98 38.27
N LEU A 58 22.99 27.37 37.73
CA LEU A 58 22.83 28.34 36.64
C LEU A 58 23.13 29.79 37.08
N ALA A 59 23.13 30.07 38.39
CA ALA A 59 23.47 31.38 38.94
C ALA A 59 24.53 31.26 40.06
N PRO A 60 25.73 30.71 39.77
CA PRO A 60 26.70 30.35 40.81
C PRO A 60 27.30 31.58 41.51
N HIS A 61 27.32 32.72 40.84
CA HIS A 61 27.74 34.01 41.41
C HIS A 61 26.77 34.51 42.51
N LEU A 62 25.52 34.01 42.53
CA LEU A 62 24.48 34.30 43.53
C LEU A 62 24.30 33.16 44.55
N ARG A 63 25.29 32.27 44.72
CA ARG A 63 25.17 31.09 45.61
C ARG A 63 24.77 31.40 47.06
N ARG A 64 25.02 32.61 47.56
CA ARG A 64 24.67 33.05 48.93
C ARG A 64 23.37 33.87 49.00
N ALA A 65 22.74 34.15 47.86
CA ALA A 65 21.49 34.89 47.81
C ALA A 65 20.31 34.02 48.26
N SER A 66 19.21 34.67 48.68
CA SER A 66 17.94 33.96 48.88
C SER A 66 17.44 33.40 47.55
N ALA A 67 16.59 32.37 47.60
CA ALA A 67 16.05 31.71 46.42
C ALA A 67 15.40 32.69 45.42
N ASP A 68 14.52 33.59 45.90
CA ASP A 68 13.87 34.61 45.04
C ASP A 68 14.88 35.59 44.45
N THR A 69 15.85 36.08 45.23
CA THR A 69 16.89 36.98 44.72
C THR A 69 17.79 36.29 43.69
N LYS A 70 18.08 35.00 43.86
CA LYS A 70 18.83 34.20 42.90
C LYS A 70 18.08 34.07 41.58
N VAL A 71 16.79 33.70 41.62
CA VAL A 71 15.96 33.56 40.41
C VAL A 71 15.80 34.89 39.69
N ARG A 72 15.50 35.98 40.41
CA ARG A 72 15.39 37.32 39.81
C ARG A 72 16.71 37.77 39.19
N GLY A 73 17.83 37.58 39.89
CA GLY A 73 19.14 37.92 39.35
C GLY A 73 19.47 37.14 38.07
N PHE A 74 19.06 35.86 38.00
CA PHE A 74 19.19 35.08 36.77
C PHE A 74 18.31 35.65 35.64
N LEU A 75 17.03 35.94 35.90
CA LEU A 75 16.12 36.48 34.89
C LEU A 75 16.50 37.89 34.44
N ASP A 76 17.08 38.71 35.32
CA ASP A 76 17.57 40.04 34.97
C ASP A 76 18.83 39.96 34.08
N GLN A 77 19.70 38.97 34.32
CA GLN A 77 20.95 38.81 33.58
C GLN A 77 20.77 38.06 32.25
N HIS A 78 19.93 37.01 32.24
CA HIS A 78 19.81 36.05 31.14
C HIS A 78 18.39 35.98 30.56
N GLY A 79 17.47 36.84 31.01
CA GLY A 79 16.07 36.79 30.57
C GLY A 79 15.86 37.00 29.08
N SER A 80 16.75 37.76 28.42
CA SER A 80 16.68 37.95 26.96
C SER A 80 16.80 36.64 26.19
N LEU A 81 17.54 35.66 26.72
CA LEU A 81 17.61 34.31 26.13
C LEU A 81 16.24 33.63 26.15
N LEU A 82 15.35 33.96 27.09
CA LEU A 82 13.99 33.43 27.17
C LEU A 82 12.96 34.31 26.44
N GLY A 83 13.40 35.33 25.70
CA GLY A 83 12.54 36.30 25.03
C GLY A 83 12.05 37.44 25.92
N ILE A 84 12.57 37.57 27.15
CA ILE A 84 12.16 38.62 28.10
C ILE A 84 12.83 39.94 27.72
N ASP A 85 12.05 40.86 27.15
CA ASP A 85 12.49 42.22 26.81
C ASP A 85 12.32 43.22 27.98
N ASN A 86 11.41 42.91 28.91
CA ASN A 86 11.10 43.75 30.06
C ASN A 86 10.78 42.91 31.31
N PRO A 87 11.79 42.59 32.14
CA PRO A 87 11.61 41.80 33.36
C PRO A 87 10.61 42.38 34.37
N ARG A 88 10.30 43.69 34.30
CA ARG A 88 9.29 44.31 35.18
C ARG A 88 7.87 43.83 34.90
N GLN A 89 7.64 43.20 33.75
CA GLN A 89 6.36 42.58 33.44
C GLN A 89 6.18 41.24 34.17
N LEU A 90 7.24 40.65 34.73
CA LEU A 90 7.14 39.40 35.47
C LEU A 90 6.67 39.64 36.92
N ARG A 91 5.48 39.14 37.22
CA ARG A 91 4.93 39.08 38.57
C ARG A 91 5.11 37.68 39.12
N LEU A 92 5.66 37.55 40.33
CA LEU A 92 5.72 36.25 41.00
C LEU A 92 4.28 35.79 41.28
N LEU A 93 3.86 34.71 40.63
CA LEU A 93 2.54 34.12 40.80
C LEU A 93 2.52 33.23 42.05
N ARG A 94 3.52 32.36 42.18
CA ARG A 94 3.67 31.45 43.33
C ARG A 94 5.09 30.90 43.44
N SER A 95 5.43 30.43 44.63
CA SER A 95 6.56 29.55 44.89
C SER A 95 6.06 28.29 45.58
N ARG A 96 6.51 27.11 45.15
CA ARG A 96 6.11 25.82 45.71
C ARG A 96 7.32 24.92 45.87
N ALA A 97 7.52 24.39 47.08
CA ALA A 97 8.45 23.30 47.31
C ALA A 97 7.73 21.95 47.12
N ASP A 98 8.41 20.97 46.53
CA ASP A 98 7.95 19.59 46.46
C ASP A 98 8.61 18.71 47.54
N ASN A 99 8.16 17.45 47.62
CA ASN A 99 8.64 16.49 48.60
C ASN A 99 10.07 16.01 48.33
N PHE A 100 10.66 16.37 47.19
CA PHE A 100 12.01 15.98 46.77
C PHE A 100 13.02 17.11 47.03
N GLY A 101 12.59 18.21 47.66
CA GLY A 101 13.42 19.34 48.02
C GLY A 101 13.62 20.35 46.88
N THR A 102 12.90 20.20 45.75
CA THR A 102 12.92 21.19 44.67
C THR A 102 11.94 22.32 44.99
N THR A 103 12.37 23.57 44.81
CA THR A 103 11.50 24.74 44.91
C THR A 103 11.30 25.36 43.53
N THR A 104 10.06 25.38 43.05
CA THR A 104 9.66 26.02 41.79
C THR A 104 9.12 27.41 42.06
N PHE A 105 9.71 28.42 41.41
CA PHE A 105 9.17 29.78 41.32
C PHE A 105 8.47 29.94 39.98
N SER A 106 7.17 30.25 39.99
CA SER A 106 6.38 30.55 38.80
C SER A 106 6.12 32.04 38.72
N TYR A 107 6.59 32.69 37.66
CA TYR A 107 6.29 34.06 37.30
C TYR A 107 5.29 34.07 36.15
N GLU A 108 4.34 34.99 36.20
CA GLU A 108 3.45 35.28 35.08
C GLU A 108 3.81 36.64 34.48
N GLN A 109 3.66 36.78 33.18
CA GLN A 109 3.80 38.06 32.52
C GLN A 109 2.53 38.90 32.71
N THR A 110 2.71 40.17 33.03
CA THR A 110 1.65 41.16 33.19
C THR A 110 2.02 42.46 32.48
N VAL A 111 1.05 43.07 31.80
CA VAL A 111 1.18 44.43 31.24
C VAL A 111 0.17 45.30 31.97
N ASN A 112 0.63 46.38 32.62
CA ASN A 112 -0.24 47.27 33.40
C ASN A 112 -1.19 46.54 34.38
N GLY A 113 -0.73 45.43 34.97
CA GLY A 113 -1.49 44.63 35.93
C GLY A 113 -2.48 43.62 35.32
N VAL A 114 -2.59 43.53 33.99
CA VAL A 114 -3.38 42.50 33.30
C VAL A 114 -2.47 41.34 32.88
N PRO A 115 -2.81 40.08 33.23
CA PRO A 115 -2.02 38.92 32.85
C PRO A 115 -2.04 38.68 31.34
N VAL A 116 -0.91 38.24 30.79
CA VAL A 116 -0.81 37.73 29.42
C VAL A 116 -1.14 36.24 29.45
N PHE A 117 -2.10 35.82 28.64
CA PHE A 117 -2.59 34.44 28.62
C PHE A 117 -1.47 33.46 28.24
N GLY A 118 -1.26 32.41 29.03
CA GLY A 118 -0.24 31.38 28.78
C GLY A 118 1.22 31.78 29.06
N ALA A 119 1.57 33.07 29.07
CA ALA A 119 2.94 33.55 29.26
C ALA A 119 3.42 33.43 30.71
N ARG A 120 4.17 32.37 31.00
CA ARG A 120 4.72 32.05 32.33
C ARG A 120 6.16 31.58 32.24
N ILE A 121 6.96 31.99 33.23
CA ILE A 121 8.35 31.53 33.42
C ILE A 121 8.44 30.75 34.73
N ASN A 122 8.94 29.53 34.67
CA ASN A 122 9.21 28.68 35.83
C ASN A 122 10.71 28.56 36.04
N ALA A 123 11.15 28.63 37.30
CA ALA A 123 12.53 28.46 37.72
C ALA A 123 12.61 27.46 38.88
N ASN A 124 13.40 26.39 38.72
CA ASN A 124 13.50 25.30 39.68
C ASN A 124 14.86 25.32 40.40
N LEU A 125 14.84 25.39 41.72
CA LEU A 125 16.03 25.28 42.56
C LEU A 125 16.01 23.96 43.31
N ASP A 126 17.16 23.33 43.49
CA ASP A 126 17.28 22.13 44.32
C ASP A 126 17.32 22.43 45.83
N ALA A 127 17.43 21.39 46.65
CA ALA A 127 17.51 21.49 48.11
C ALA A 127 18.75 22.27 48.61
N ALA A 128 19.79 22.38 47.78
CA ALA A 128 20.99 23.18 48.05
C ALA A 128 20.85 24.64 47.57
N ASN A 129 19.64 25.06 47.15
CA ASN A 129 19.34 26.37 46.60
C ASN A 129 20.08 26.65 45.28
N ALA A 130 20.58 25.62 44.56
CA ALA A 130 21.18 25.79 43.24
C ALA A 130 20.08 25.87 42.17
N LEU A 131 20.14 26.87 41.29
CA LEU A 131 19.17 27.04 40.21
C LEU A 131 19.48 26.02 39.12
N ARG A 132 18.59 25.06 38.90
CA ARG A 132 18.82 23.91 38.01
C ARG A 132 18.19 24.05 36.65
N SER A 133 17.02 24.67 36.57
CA SER A 133 16.37 24.93 35.29
C SER A 133 15.53 26.19 35.29
N VAL A 134 15.41 26.81 34.12
CA VAL A 134 14.45 27.88 33.84
C VAL A 134 13.79 27.61 32.49
N ASN A 135 12.47 27.67 32.44
CA ASN A 135 11.69 27.36 31.24
C ASN A 135 10.36 28.11 31.20
N GLY A 136 9.75 28.15 30.03
CA GLY A 136 8.46 28.79 29.81
C GLY A 136 8.54 29.95 28.83
N ASP A 137 7.49 30.75 28.78
CA ASP A 137 7.18 31.67 27.69
C ASP A 137 6.98 33.11 28.15
N PHE A 138 7.40 34.05 27.29
CA PHE A 138 7.25 35.48 27.44
C PHE A 138 6.93 36.09 26.08
N GLU A 139 5.97 37.03 26.04
CA GLU A 139 5.54 37.72 24.82
C GLU A 139 6.18 39.11 24.72
N PRO A 140 7.20 39.32 23.87
CA PRO A 140 7.87 40.61 23.75
C PRO A 140 7.02 41.66 23.00
N GLY A 141 7.35 42.94 23.21
CA GLY A 141 6.80 44.05 22.42
C GLY A 141 5.34 44.41 22.71
N LEU A 142 4.76 43.93 23.81
CA LEU A 142 3.35 44.19 24.13
C LEU A 142 3.11 45.64 24.60
N MET A 143 2.49 46.45 23.74
CA MET A 143 2.03 47.81 24.04
C MET A 143 0.51 47.93 23.81
N LEU A 144 -0.29 47.53 24.79
CA LEU A 144 -1.76 47.55 24.70
C LEU A 144 -2.39 48.43 25.78
N ASN A 145 -3.51 49.07 25.44
CA ASN A 145 -4.39 49.68 26.42
C ASN A 145 -5.13 48.57 27.19
N THR A 146 -4.90 48.50 28.50
CA THR A 146 -5.45 47.45 29.37
C THR A 146 -6.79 47.83 30.02
N ARG A 147 -7.44 48.90 29.54
CA ARG A 147 -8.78 49.30 29.99
C ARG A 147 -9.85 48.68 29.07
N PRO A 148 -10.69 47.76 29.57
CA PRO A 148 -11.75 47.17 28.77
C PRO A 148 -12.85 48.20 28.46
N GLN A 149 -13.35 48.23 27.23
CA GLN A 149 -14.52 49.04 26.84
C GLN A 149 -15.83 48.25 26.95
N LEU A 150 -15.75 46.93 26.81
CA LEU A 150 -16.85 45.99 27.03
C LEU A 150 -16.87 45.55 28.50
N ARG A 151 -18.03 45.65 29.17
CA ARG A 151 -18.18 45.20 30.56
C ARG A 151 -18.16 43.67 30.65
N ALA A 152 -17.60 43.12 31.73
CA ALA A 152 -17.58 41.68 31.98
C ALA A 152 -18.98 41.01 31.87
N ALA A 153 -20.04 41.66 32.37
CA ALA A 153 -21.40 41.15 32.25
C ALA A 153 -21.91 41.03 30.80
N GLN A 154 -21.41 41.86 29.88
CA GLN A 154 -21.71 41.75 28.45
C GLN A 154 -20.94 40.58 27.84
N ALA A 155 -19.66 40.40 28.19
CA ALA A 155 -18.86 39.25 27.76
C ALA A 155 -19.48 37.91 28.19
N ARG A 156 -19.99 37.80 29.43
CA ARG A 156 -20.71 36.60 29.91
C ARG A 156 -21.88 36.21 29.02
N ARG A 157 -22.70 37.19 28.61
CA ARG A 157 -23.86 36.93 27.75
C ARG A 157 -23.44 36.53 26.34
N ILE A 158 -22.38 37.13 25.81
CA ILE A 158 -21.84 36.78 24.49
C ILE A 158 -21.33 35.34 24.49
N ALA A 159 -20.53 34.97 25.50
CA ALA A 159 -20.00 33.63 25.66
C ALA A 159 -21.11 32.59 25.88
N LEU A 160 -22.06 32.85 26.79
CA LEU A 160 -23.19 31.95 27.02
C LEU A 160 -24.01 31.72 25.75
N LYS A 161 -24.29 32.79 24.99
CA LYS A 161 -25.01 32.68 23.71
C LYS A 161 -24.22 31.88 22.68
N ARG A 162 -22.90 32.04 22.63
CA ARG A 162 -22.03 31.26 21.73
C ARG A 162 -22.08 29.77 22.06
N VAL A 163 -21.86 29.43 23.33
CA VAL A 163 -21.81 28.05 23.78
C VAL A 163 -23.19 27.40 23.69
N ALA A 164 -24.27 28.08 24.05
CA ALA A 164 -25.63 27.55 23.86
C ALA A 164 -25.97 27.29 22.38
N ALA A 165 -25.34 28.01 21.44
CA ALA A 165 -25.51 27.77 20.01
C ALA A 165 -24.63 26.63 19.48
N SER A 166 -23.41 26.45 20.01
CA SER A 166 -22.48 25.40 19.56
C SER A 166 -22.63 24.08 20.31
N ARG A 167 -23.10 24.12 21.57
CA ARG A 167 -23.29 23.01 22.51
C ARG A 167 -24.54 23.25 23.35
N PRO A 168 -25.76 23.04 22.80
CA PRO A 168 -27.00 23.25 23.53
C PRO A 168 -27.13 22.20 24.66
N ALA A 169 -27.21 22.65 25.91
CA ALA A 169 -27.42 21.78 27.06
C ALA A 169 -28.30 22.47 28.12
N PRO A 170 -29.08 21.70 28.90
CA PRO A 170 -29.78 22.25 30.06
C PRO A 170 -28.76 22.73 31.10
N GLY A 171 -29.11 23.76 31.86
CA GLY A 171 -28.29 24.23 32.99
C GLY A 171 -27.05 25.05 32.64
N LEU A 172 -26.82 25.41 31.37
CA LEU A 172 -25.67 26.23 30.98
C LEU A 172 -25.60 27.56 31.75
N SER A 173 -24.44 27.80 32.35
CA SER A 173 -24.13 29.00 33.09
C SER A 173 -22.74 29.51 32.72
N ALA A 174 -22.61 30.83 32.59
CA ALA A 174 -21.32 31.48 32.34
C ALA A 174 -20.72 31.95 33.67
N GLN A 175 -19.50 31.54 33.98
CA GLN A 175 -18.76 31.94 35.16
C GLN A 175 -18.30 33.42 35.09
N GLN A 176 -17.66 33.91 36.15
CA GLN A 176 -17.12 35.26 36.20
C GLN A 176 -15.94 35.42 35.21
N PRO A 177 -16.00 36.38 34.26
CA PRO A 177 -14.94 36.55 33.28
C PRO A 177 -13.64 37.03 33.90
N GLN A 178 -12.52 36.54 33.37
CA GLN A 178 -11.17 37.00 33.70
C GLN A 178 -10.59 37.78 32.52
N LEU A 179 -9.91 38.90 32.80
CA LEU A 179 -9.33 39.75 31.77
C LEU A 179 -7.89 39.31 31.47
N TYR A 180 -7.60 39.08 30.19
CA TYR A 180 -6.28 38.71 29.70
C TYR A 180 -5.85 39.58 28.52
N ILE A 181 -4.55 39.67 28.32
CA ILE A 181 -3.99 39.96 27.00
C ILE A 181 -3.84 38.61 26.29
N TYR A 182 -4.46 38.48 25.11
CA TYR A 182 -4.54 37.25 24.34
C TYR A 182 -3.98 37.46 22.94
N ARG A 183 -3.21 36.50 22.43
CA ARG A 183 -2.66 36.51 21.07
C ARG A 183 -2.98 35.17 20.42
N GLN A 184 -3.52 35.21 19.21
CA GLN A 184 -3.81 34.02 18.41
C GLN A 184 -2.70 33.72 17.40
N PRO A 185 -2.61 32.46 16.95
CA PRO A 185 -3.24 31.27 17.55
C PRO A 185 -2.43 30.78 18.77
N LEU A 186 -2.97 29.80 19.52
CA LEU A 186 -2.19 29.05 20.51
C LEU A 186 -1.12 28.21 19.77
N ARG A 187 -0.04 28.87 19.34
CA ARG A 187 1.17 28.28 18.74
C ARG A 187 0.98 27.44 17.46
N ALA A 188 0.17 27.90 16.52
CA ALA A 188 0.62 27.83 15.12
C ALA A 188 1.41 29.13 14.84
N SER A 189 2.51 29.05 14.11
CA SER A 189 3.42 30.14 13.70
C SER A 189 2.92 31.57 13.97
N ALA A 190 3.65 32.32 14.80
CA ALA A 190 3.36 33.70 15.19
C ALA A 190 2.93 34.59 14.00
N ASP A 191 1.81 35.33 14.15
CA ASP A 191 1.58 36.67 13.56
C ASP A 191 0.19 37.30 13.85
N GLY A 192 -0.54 36.85 14.88
CA GLY A 192 -1.77 37.54 15.31
C GLY A 192 -1.51 38.81 16.15
N PRO A 193 -2.28 39.90 15.99
CA PRO A 193 -2.19 41.05 16.89
C PRO A 193 -2.66 40.64 18.29
N ALA A 194 -1.90 41.03 19.31
CA ALA A 194 -2.33 40.84 20.70
C ALA A 194 -3.54 41.74 20.99
N VAL A 195 -4.56 41.20 21.64
CA VAL A 195 -5.81 41.88 21.97
C VAL A 195 -6.09 41.78 23.47
N LEU A 196 -6.82 42.76 23.99
CA LEU A 196 -7.42 42.65 25.33
C LEU A 196 -8.70 41.80 25.22
N ALA A 197 -8.81 40.72 25.97
CA ALA A 197 -9.92 39.77 25.89
C ALA A 197 -10.41 39.31 27.28
N TRP A 198 -11.72 39.07 27.39
CA TRP A 198 -12.35 38.39 28.51
C TRP A 198 -12.36 36.89 28.23
N GLN A 199 -11.71 36.08 29.07
CA GLN A 199 -11.96 34.64 29.12
C GLN A 199 -13.23 34.39 29.92
N VAL A 200 -14.18 33.66 29.35
CA VAL A 200 -15.41 33.26 30.02
C VAL A 200 -15.54 31.74 29.97
N GLU A 201 -15.52 31.09 31.13
CA GLU A 201 -15.90 29.69 31.24
C GLU A 201 -17.42 29.57 31.23
N VAL A 202 -17.95 28.70 30.38
CA VAL A 202 -19.38 28.40 30.28
C VAL A 202 -19.54 26.89 30.43
N GLY A 203 -20.39 26.47 31.35
CA GLY A 203 -20.64 25.06 31.57
C GLY A 203 -21.94 24.79 32.30
N ASN A 204 -22.28 23.51 32.44
CA ASN A 204 -23.47 23.02 33.13
C ASN A 204 -23.13 22.14 34.36
N ASP A 205 -21.87 22.14 34.78
CA ASP A 205 -21.34 21.29 35.86
C ASP A 205 -21.51 19.78 35.63
N ASN A 206 -21.68 19.35 34.36
CA ASN A 206 -21.83 17.96 33.95
C ASN A 206 -20.87 17.62 32.80
N ASP A 207 -21.31 17.86 31.57
CA ASP A 207 -20.70 17.40 30.31
C ASP A 207 -20.36 18.57 29.37
N VAL A 208 -20.61 19.81 29.80
CA VAL A 208 -20.20 21.02 29.07
C VAL A 208 -19.30 21.89 29.93
N ARG A 209 -18.08 22.14 29.44
CA ARG A 209 -17.16 23.14 29.98
C ARG A 209 -16.36 23.74 28.84
N GLU A 210 -16.70 24.97 28.47
CA GLU A 210 -16.13 25.71 27.34
C GLU A 210 -15.47 26.99 27.83
N PHE A 211 -14.33 27.36 27.26
CA PHE A 211 -13.69 28.64 27.49
C PHE A 211 -13.81 29.51 26.24
N VAL A 212 -14.52 30.62 26.34
CA VAL A 212 -14.70 31.57 25.24
C VAL A 212 -13.88 32.83 25.50
N MET A 213 -13.02 33.19 24.55
CA MET A 213 -12.27 34.45 24.56
C MET A 213 -13.06 35.53 23.80
N VAL A 214 -13.55 36.53 24.52
CA VAL A 214 -14.34 37.65 23.97
C VAL A 214 -13.51 38.92 23.97
N ASN A 215 -13.28 39.54 22.82
CA ASN A 215 -12.55 40.81 22.70
C ASN A 215 -13.16 41.87 23.62
N ALA A 216 -12.35 42.40 24.55
CA ALA A 216 -12.78 43.30 25.60
C ALA A 216 -13.02 44.74 25.11
N VAL A 217 -12.83 45.01 23.82
CA VAL A 217 -13.11 46.31 23.17
C VAL A 217 -14.39 46.21 22.34
N ASN A 218 -14.46 45.26 21.40
CA ASN A 218 -15.53 45.20 20.41
C ASN A 218 -16.52 44.03 20.58
N GLY A 219 -16.29 43.12 21.53
CA GLY A 219 -17.18 41.99 21.80
C GLY A 219 -17.16 40.86 20.77
N LYS A 220 -16.27 40.90 19.77
CA LYS A 220 -16.05 39.76 18.87
C LYS A 220 -15.47 38.59 19.65
N ILE A 221 -15.94 37.37 19.34
CA ILE A 221 -15.28 36.15 19.81
C ILE A 221 -13.95 36.08 19.07
N VAL A 222 -12.87 36.01 19.83
CA VAL A 222 -11.53 35.82 19.27
C VAL A 222 -11.19 34.34 19.28
N ASP A 223 -11.59 33.59 20.32
CA ASP A 223 -11.30 32.15 20.40
C ASP A 223 -12.36 31.39 21.21
N GLN A 224 -12.40 30.07 21.05
CA GLN A 224 -13.15 29.13 21.88
C GLN A 224 -12.44 27.78 21.93
N TYR A 225 -12.23 27.25 23.13
CA TYR A 225 -11.68 25.90 23.33
C TYR A 225 -12.39 25.19 24.46
N THR A 226 -12.42 23.86 24.38
CA THR A 226 -13.08 23.02 25.37
C THR A 226 -12.18 22.79 26.58
N GLY A 227 -12.80 22.74 27.76
CA GLY A 227 -12.18 22.43 29.05
C GLY A 227 -12.42 20.99 29.51
N ILE A 228 -13.07 20.18 28.66
CA ILE A 228 -13.29 18.74 28.83
C ILE A 228 -12.46 18.05 27.76
N HIS A 229 -11.45 17.29 28.17
CA HIS A 229 -10.48 16.66 27.27
C HIS A 229 -10.74 15.14 27.11
N GLU A 230 -11.70 14.57 27.83
CA GLU A 230 -11.72 13.12 28.12
C GLU A 230 -13.09 12.44 28.01
N ALA A 231 -14.14 13.15 27.56
CA ALA A 231 -15.48 12.56 27.55
C ALA A 231 -15.82 11.96 26.19
N LEU A 232 -15.96 10.62 26.16
CA LEU A 232 -16.81 9.89 25.22
C LEU A 232 -18.08 10.70 24.91
N ASN A 233 -18.45 10.80 23.64
CA ASN A 233 -19.63 11.55 23.21
C ASN A 233 -20.36 10.80 22.09
N ARG A 234 -21.39 10.06 22.46
CA ARG A 234 -22.18 9.23 21.54
C ARG A 234 -23.54 9.83 21.24
N ARG A 235 -24.11 9.45 20.10
CA ARG A 235 -25.51 9.69 19.74
C ARG A 235 -26.09 8.48 19.03
N VAL A 236 -27.29 8.08 19.41
CA VAL A 236 -28.02 7.00 18.74
C VAL A 236 -29.31 7.51 18.14
N TYR A 237 -29.50 7.15 16.87
CA TYR A 237 -30.67 7.45 16.06
C TYR A 237 -31.43 6.14 15.77
N ASN A 238 -32.73 6.22 15.48
CA ASN A 238 -33.52 5.05 15.10
C ASN A 238 -34.35 5.33 13.84
N GLY A 239 -34.16 4.54 12.78
CA GLY A 239 -34.87 4.68 11.51
C GLY A 239 -34.30 5.75 10.57
N GLY A 240 -33.05 6.18 10.76
CA GLY A 240 -32.31 7.09 9.87
C GLY A 240 -31.57 8.24 10.58
N PHE A 241 -30.61 8.87 9.89
CA PHE A 241 -29.75 9.93 10.45
C PHE A 241 -30.35 11.34 10.34
N SER A 242 -31.20 11.73 11.28
CA SER A 242 -31.74 13.10 11.37
C SER A 242 -32.03 13.55 12.81
N ALA A 243 -32.03 14.86 13.06
CA ALA A 243 -32.29 15.38 14.40
C ALA A 243 -33.65 14.98 14.99
N GLN A 244 -34.64 14.66 14.14
CA GLN A 244 -35.97 14.18 14.56
C GLN A 244 -35.98 12.71 14.98
N LEU A 245 -34.98 11.94 14.55
CA LEU A 245 -34.85 10.50 14.79
C LEU A 245 -33.78 10.19 15.84
N LEU A 246 -33.18 11.22 16.46
CA LEU A 246 -32.30 11.10 17.61
C LEU A 246 -33.11 10.57 18.80
N VAL A 247 -32.74 9.39 19.31
CA VAL A 247 -33.43 8.72 20.41
C VAL A 247 -32.65 8.75 21.71
N TRP A 248 -31.32 8.86 21.63
CA TRP A 248 -30.44 8.91 22.79
C TRP A 248 -29.18 9.73 22.48
N SER A 249 -28.68 10.50 23.45
CA SER A 249 -27.40 11.20 23.41
C SER A 249 -26.60 10.98 24.68
N GLU A 250 -25.28 11.13 24.61
CA GLU A 250 -24.41 11.03 25.77
C GLU A 250 -24.93 11.85 26.96
N GLY A 251 -25.03 11.20 28.12
CA GLY A 251 -25.60 11.77 29.34
C GLY A 251 -27.10 11.49 29.55
N ASP A 252 -27.81 10.97 28.54
CA ASP A 252 -29.15 10.42 28.73
C ASP A 252 -29.07 9.11 29.55
N PRO A 253 -30.13 8.74 30.29
CA PRO A 253 -30.13 7.53 31.12
C PRO A 253 -29.85 6.27 30.30
N THR A 254 -29.01 5.39 30.85
CA THR A 254 -28.81 4.02 30.37
C THR A 254 -29.29 3.01 31.44
N PRO A 255 -29.90 1.87 31.05
CA PRO A 255 -30.30 1.54 29.68
C PRO A 255 -31.43 2.44 29.16
N TYR A 256 -31.46 2.68 27.86
CA TYR A 256 -32.55 3.29 27.12
C TYR A 256 -33.81 2.38 27.14
N GLY A 257 -33.62 1.06 27.08
CA GLY A 257 -34.69 0.06 27.23
C GLY A 257 -35.12 -0.64 25.94
N ASP A 258 -34.42 -0.41 24.84
CA ASP A 258 -34.49 -1.22 23.61
C ASP A 258 -33.15 -1.94 23.47
N PRO A 259 -33.11 -3.29 23.47
CA PRO A 259 -31.84 -4.04 23.53
C PRO A 259 -30.85 -3.65 22.43
N ALA A 260 -31.28 -3.51 21.17
CA ALA A 260 -30.37 -3.15 20.09
C ALA A 260 -29.80 -1.73 20.24
N ILE A 261 -30.58 -0.80 20.79
CA ILE A 261 -30.09 0.56 21.11
C ILE A 261 -29.14 0.51 22.32
N ASP A 262 -29.48 -0.27 23.34
CA ASP A 262 -28.64 -0.45 24.54
C ASP A 262 -27.28 -1.06 24.17
N ASP A 263 -27.28 -2.05 23.27
CA ASP A 263 -26.10 -2.70 22.71
C ASP A 263 -25.28 -1.71 21.86
N LEU A 264 -25.90 -0.95 20.95
CA LEU A 264 -25.21 0.10 20.19
C LEU A 264 -24.55 1.14 21.10
N ILE A 265 -25.21 1.53 22.18
CA ILE A 265 -24.64 2.45 23.18
C ILE A 265 -23.41 1.78 23.81
N GLY A 266 -23.57 0.58 24.37
CA GLY A 266 -22.51 -0.14 25.08
C GLY A 266 -21.30 -0.45 24.20
N TYR A 267 -21.50 -1.10 23.05
CA TYR A 267 -20.41 -1.55 22.20
C TYR A 267 -19.66 -0.40 21.51
N THR A 268 -20.33 0.74 21.27
CA THR A 268 -19.65 1.97 20.86
C THR A 268 -18.70 2.49 21.94
N GLU A 269 -19.09 2.37 23.22
CA GLU A 269 -18.23 2.71 24.36
C GLU A 269 -17.05 1.75 24.52
N ASP A 270 -17.31 0.46 24.37
CA ASP A 270 -16.27 -0.56 24.41
C ASP A 270 -15.21 -0.29 23.33
N THR A 271 -15.65 0.01 22.10
CA THR A 271 -14.76 0.35 20.99
C THR A 271 -13.98 1.64 21.26
N TYR A 272 -14.64 2.69 21.76
CA TYR A 272 -13.95 3.94 22.14
C TYR A 272 -12.82 3.67 23.12
N TYR A 273 -13.10 2.89 24.17
CA TYR A 273 -12.10 2.60 25.20
C TYR A 273 -11.04 1.62 24.75
N LEU A 274 -11.32 0.70 23.83
CA LEU A 274 -10.28 -0.14 23.20
C LEU A 274 -9.18 0.73 22.61
N PHE A 275 -9.52 1.66 21.72
CA PHE A 275 -8.55 2.54 21.06
C PHE A 275 -7.94 3.57 22.01
N ALA A 276 -8.75 4.15 22.92
CA ALA A 276 -8.22 5.08 23.92
C ALA A 276 -7.18 4.37 24.82
N ASN A 277 -7.45 3.16 25.29
CA ASN A 277 -6.52 2.41 26.14
C ASN A 277 -5.29 1.95 25.35
N LEU A 278 -5.48 1.42 24.14
CA LEU A 278 -4.39 1.02 23.24
C LEU A 278 -3.40 2.16 22.99
N THR A 279 -3.89 3.39 22.86
CA THR A 279 -3.04 4.56 22.59
C THR A 279 -2.61 5.33 23.84
N GLY A 280 -2.99 4.89 25.05
CA GLY A 280 -2.70 5.60 26.29
C GLY A 280 -3.39 6.97 26.36
N ASN A 281 -4.61 7.04 25.84
CA ASN A 281 -5.47 8.22 25.69
C ASN A 281 -4.93 9.30 24.74
N ASN A 282 -4.05 8.93 23.80
CA ASN A 282 -3.51 9.87 22.81
C ASN A 282 -4.35 9.93 21.53
N PHE A 283 -5.18 8.93 21.27
CA PHE A 283 -6.11 8.89 20.14
C PHE A 283 -7.52 8.61 20.68
N LEU A 284 -8.39 9.61 20.63
CA LEU A 284 -9.73 9.56 21.20
C LEU A 284 -10.79 9.61 20.12
N SER A 285 -11.80 8.73 20.20
CA SER A 285 -12.81 8.53 19.16
C SER A 285 -12.19 8.15 17.81
N TRP A 286 -13.01 7.99 16.79
CA TRP A 286 -12.61 7.50 15.48
C TRP A 286 -11.66 8.43 14.73
N ASP A 287 -11.55 9.71 15.09
CA ASP A 287 -10.71 10.71 14.41
C ASP A 287 -9.50 11.20 15.23
N GLY A 288 -9.29 10.67 16.43
CA GLY A 288 -8.25 11.10 17.34
C GLY A 288 -8.50 12.47 17.99
N ALA A 289 -9.60 13.15 17.65
CA ALA A 289 -9.95 14.48 18.13
C ALA A 289 -11.16 14.47 19.10
N GLY A 290 -11.62 13.29 19.51
CA GLY A 290 -12.77 13.14 20.40
C GLY A 290 -14.09 13.53 19.71
N SER A 291 -14.21 13.29 18.40
CA SER A 291 -15.45 13.55 17.67
C SER A 291 -16.63 12.74 18.18
N ILE A 292 -17.83 13.23 17.88
CA ILE A 292 -19.09 12.57 18.24
C ILE A 292 -19.19 11.24 17.48
N MET A 293 -19.52 10.17 18.20
CA MET A 293 -19.75 8.84 17.66
C MET A 293 -21.25 8.65 17.39
N ASN A 294 -21.67 8.83 16.13
CA ASN A 294 -23.07 8.67 15.72
C ASN A 294 -23.36 7.24 15.26
N ALA A 295 -24.39 6.61 15.81
CA ALA A 295 -24.89 5.30 15.40
C ALA A 295 -26.38 5.38 15.01
N VAL A 296 -26.78 4.65 13.97
CA VAL A 296 -28.16 4.57 13.49
C VAL A 296 -28.65 3.14 13.58
N ASN A 297 -29.64 2.90 14.44
CA ASN A 297 -30.37 1.63 14.51
C ASN A 297 -31.46 1.55 13.44
N ASN A 298 -31.68 0.36 12.88
CA ASN A 298 -32.73 0.06 11.91
C ASN A 298 -32.80 1.04 10.72
N ASP A 299 -31.66 1.33 10.09
CA ASP A 299 -31.60 2.29 8.99
C ASP A 299 -32.23 1.71 7.70
N PRO A 300 -33.36 2.25 7.19
CA PRO A 300 -33.96 1.79 5.94
C PRO A 300 -33.18 2.24 4.69
N GLY A 301 -32.15 3.08 4.85
CA GLY A 301 -31.31 3.60 3.79
C GLY A 301 -30.22 2.65 3.30
N ILE A 302 -29.95 1.56 4.04
CA ILE A 302 -28.99 0.53 3.65
C ILE A 302 -29.69 -0.77 3.21
N THR A 303 -29.01 -1.55 2.36
CA THR A 303 -29.55 -2.84 1.88
C THR A 303 -29.40 -3.90 2.97
N CYS A 304 -30.49 -4.54 3.38
CA CYS A 304 -30.48 -5.51 4.47
C CYS A 304 -30.43 -6.98 4.01
N PRO A 305 -29.82 -7.89 4.79
CA PRO A 305 -29.14 -7.65 6.08
C PRO A 305 -27.74 -7.07 5.88
N ASN A 306 -27.40 -5.97 6.57
CA ASN A 306 -26.07 -5.36 6.52
C ASN A 306 -25.84 -4.39 7.70
N ALA A 307 -24.59 -4.00 7.91
CA ALA A 307 -24.18 -2.83 8.68
C ALA A 307 -23.15 -2.03 7.87
N THR A 308 -23.04 -0.72 8.09
CA THR A 308 -22.08 0.12 7.34
C THR A 308 -21.56 1.32 8.12
N TRP A 309 -20.29 1.65 7.93
CA TRP A 309 -19.74 3.00 8.09
C TRP A 309 -19.85 3.79 6.78
N ASN A 310 -20.44 4.99 6.85
CA ASN A 310 -20.65 5.85 5.68
C ASN A 310 -19.75 7.11 5.66
N GLY A 311 -18.76 7.19 6.56
CA GLY A 311 -17.90 8.36 6.74
C GLY A 311 -18.35 9.33 7.84
N VAL A 312 -19.56 9.19 8.38
CA VAL A 312 -20.10 10.06 9.44
C VAL A 312 -20.88 9.33 10.55
N SER A 313 -21.46 8.16 10.25
CA SER A 313 -22.20 7.31 11.18
C SER A 313 -22.03 5.84 10.83
N ILE A 314 -22.11 5.00 11.86
CA ILE A 314 -22.35 3.56 11.70
C ILE A 314 -23.86 3.31 11.59
N ASN A 315 -24.29 2.42 10.71
CA ASN A 315 -25.71 2.23 10.34
C ASN A 315 -26.02 0.74 10.31
N PHE A 316 -27.12 0.34 10.95
CA PHE A 316 -27.44 -1.07 11.19
C PHE A 316 -28.81 -1.45 10.66
N CYS A 317 -28.90 -2.63 10.04
CA CYS A 317 -30.16 -3.30 9.82
C CYS A 317 -30.69 -3.94 11.11
N SER A 318 -31.98 -4.28 11.10
CA SER A 318 -32.59 -5.04 12.19
C SER A 318 -31.87 -6.38 12.38
N GLY A 319 -31.38 -6.62 13.59
CA GLY A 319 -30.75 -7.88 14.00
C GLY A 319 -29.27 -8.00 13.67
N THR A 320 -28.62 -6.97 13.14
CA THR A 320 -27.17 -7.00 12.83
C THR A 320 -26.29 -6.32 13.89
N THR A 321 -26.88 -5.85 14.98
CA THR A 321 -26.13 -5.27 16.11
C THR A 321 -25.57 -6.39 16.97
N SER A 322 -24.26 -6.58 16.90
CA SER A 322 -23.43 -7.31 17.87
C SER A 322 -22.18 -6.48 18.15
N ASP A 323 -21.45 -6.83 19.20
CA ASP A 323 -20.26 -6.11 19.64
C ASP A 323 -19.13 -6.12 18.62
N ASP A 324 -18.82 -7.29 18.06
CA ASP A 324 -17.84 -7.44 17.00
C ASP A 324 -18.21 -6.63 15.74
N VAL A 325 -19.49 -6.65 15.32
CA VAL A 325 -19.96 -5.87 14.16
C VAL A 325 -19.95 -4.37 14.47
N VAL A 326 -20.33 -3.95 15.68
CA VAL A 326 -20.22 -2.53 16.08
C VAL A 326 -18.77 -2.07 16.13
N GLY A 327 -17.87 -2.90 16.66
CA GLY A 327 -16.43 -2.67 16.64
C GLY A 327 -15.87 -2.57 15.22
N HIS A 328 -16.29 -3.48 14.34
CA HIS A 328 -15.95 -3.51 12.91
C HIS A 328 -16.37 -2.21 12.20
N GLU A 329 -17.63 -1.78 12.34
CA GLU A 329 -18.10 -0.55 11.70
C GLU A 329 -17.36 0.69 12.22
N TRP A 330 -17.06 0.75 13.51
CA TRP A 330 -16.27 1.85 14.07
C TRP A 330 -14.81 1.81 13.59
N ALA A 331 -14.22 0.63 13.46
CA ALA A 331 -12.85 0.45 13.00
C ALA A 331 -12.63 0.98 11.57
N HIS A 332 -13.62 0.93 10.68
CA HIS A 332 -13.55 1.66 9.40
C HIS A 332 -13.35 3.17 9.58
N GLY A 333 -13.98 3.78 10.59
CA GLY A 333 -13.77 5.18 10.95
C GLY A 333 -12.34 5.46 11.43
N TYR A 334 -11.73 4.54 12.18
CA TYR A 334 -10.31 4.63 12.57
C TYR A 334 -9.37 4.43 11.38
N THR A 335 -9.67 3.50 10.47
CA THR A 335 -8.94 3.34 9.21
C THR A 335 -8.97 4.64 8.40
N GLN A 336 -10.14 5.28 8.26
CA GLN A 336 -10.30 6.55 7.54
C GLN A 336 -9.41 7.67 8.10
N SER A 337 -9.24 7.74 9.43
CA SER A 337 -8.52 8.84 10.09
C SER A 337 -7.02 8.60 10.26
N THR A 338 -6.54 7.38 10.01
CA THR A 338 -5.14 6.99 10.18
C THR A 338 -4.45 6.77 8.83
N HIS A 339 -4.58 5.59 8.22
CA HIS A 339 -3.91 5.21 6.96
C HIS A 339 -4.80 5.34 5.73
N GLY A 340 -6.11 5.46 5.89
CA GLY A 340 -7.05 5.80 4.81
C GLY A 340 -7.08 4.79 3.66
N LEU A 341 -6.88 3.50 3.95
CA LEU A 341 -6.89 2.42 2.93
C LEU A 341 -8.10 2.55 2.01
N ILE A 342 -7.83 2.61 0.71
CA ILE A 342 -8.89 2.58 -0.29
C ILE A 342 -9.62 1.24 -0.22
N TYR A 343 -10.93 1.29 -0.38
CA TYR A 343 -11.80 0.13 -0.27
C TYR A 343 -11.83 -0.68 -1.57
N ARG A 344 -10.65 -1.10 -2.04
CA ARG A 344 -10.48 -1.89 -3.27
C ARG A 344 -9.24 -2.79 -3.20
N TRP A 345 -9.34 -3.98 -3.77
CA TRP A 345 -8.25 -4.97 -3.88
C TRP A 345 -7.59 -5.26 -2.53
N GLN A 346 -6.27 -5.51 -2.48
CA GLN A 346 -5.56 -5.82 -1.25
C GLN A 346 -5.65 -4.68 -0.20
N SER A 347 -5.66 -3.42 -0.61
CA SER A 347 -5.88 -2.30 0.31
C SER A 347 -7.28 -2.37 0.96
N GLY A 348 -8.30 -2.71 0.18
CA GLY A 348 -9.66 -2.89 0.70
C GLY A 348 -9.79 -4.12 1.58
N ALA A 349 -9.12 -5.22 1.21
CA ALA A 349 -9.04 -6.42 2.04
C ALA A 349 -8.34 -6.16 3.39
N LEU A 350 -7.32 -5.30 3.41
CA LEU A 350 -6.71 -4.82 4.65
C LEU A 350 -7.67 -3.91 5.42
N ASN A 351 -8.45 -3.05 4.75
CA ASN A 351 -9.45 -2.20 5.39
C ASN A 351 -10.48 -3.06 6.13
N GLU A 352 -11.04 -4.08 5.48
CA GLU A 352 -11.91 -5.10 6.06
C GLU A 352 -11.23 -5.87 7.20
N SER A 353 -9.99 -6.32 6.99
CA SER A 353 -9.28 -7.11 7.99
C SER A 353 -8.96 -6.32 9.26
N TYR A 354 -8.57 -5.05 9.14
CA TYR A 354 -8.42 -4.19 10.31
C TYR A 354 -9.74 -4.06 11.07
N SER A 355 -10.86 -3.93 10.36
CA SER A 355 -12.18 -3.87 10.98
C SER A 355 -12.55 -5.17 11.69
N ASP A 356 -12.33 -6.33 11.08
CA ASP A 356 -12.52 -7.65 11.70
C ASP A 356 -11.64 -7.82 12.95
N ILE A 357 -10.35 -7.49 12.84
CA ILE A 357 -9.38 -7.61 13.94
C ILE A 357 -9.79 -6.76 15.15
N PHE A 358 -10.21 -5.51 14.92
CA PHE A 358 -10.61 -4.64 16.02
C PHE A 358 -12.02 -4.96 16.54
N GLY A 359 -12.93 -5.45 15.69
CA GLY A 359 -14.21 -6.04 16.10
C GLY A 359 -14.01 -7.21 17.05
N GLU A 360 -13.22 -8.20 16.63
CA GLU A 360 -12.86 -9.37 17.45
C GLU A 360 -12.11 -9.00 18.73
N ALA A 361 -11.31 -7.94 18.69
CA ALA A 361 -10.66 -7.44 19.89
C ALA A 361 -11.68 -6.87 20.90
N VAL A 362 -12.77 -6.25 20.45
CA VAL A 362 -13.84 -5.77 21.33
C VAL A 362 -14.59 -6.95 21.94
N ASP A 363 -15.06 -7.87 21.11
CA ASP A 363 -15.78 -9.10 21.50
C ASP A 363 -15.02 -9.88 22.57
N GLN A 364 -13.76 -10.24 22.27
CA GLN A 364 -12.96 -11.05 23.20
C GLN A 364 -12.58 -10.32 24.51
N LEU A 365 -12.81 -9.01 24.64
CA LEU A 365 -12.42 -8.21 25.80
C LEU A 365 -13.60 -7.67 26.63
N ASN A 366 -14.79 -7.47 26.05
CA ASN A 366 -15.93 -6.86 26.74
C ASN A 366 -16.77 -7.86 27.57
N ALA A 367 -16.59 -9.17 27.35
CA ALA A 367 -17.36 -10.25 27.97
C ALA A 367 -18.89 -10.13 27.76
N ALA A 368 -19.29 -9.53 26.64
CA ALA A 368 -20.68 -9.44 26.19
C ALA A 368 -21.06 -10.75 25.46
N GLY A 369 -22.05 -10.71 24.56
CA GLY A 369 -22.27 -11.80 23.61
C GLY A 369 -22.47 -13.24 24.14
N ALA A 370 -22.34 -14.19 23.22
CA ALA A 370 -22.38 -15.62 23.44
C ALA A 370 -20.98 -16.24 23.58
N ASP A 371 -19.94 -15.49 23.99
CA ASP A 371 -18.48 -15.79 24.01
C ASP A 371 -18.06 -17.08 24.75
N THR A 372 -19.02 -17.86 25.25
CA THR A 372 -18.78 -19.22 25.74
C THR A 372 -19.43 -20.25 24.82
N PRO A 373 -18.62 -21.10 24.17
CA PRO A 373 -17.20 -21.35 24.45
C PRO A 373 -16.24 -20.44 23.64
N ALA A 374 -15.20 -19.86 24.25
CA ALA A 374 -14.10 -19.17 23.56
C ALA A 374 -12.76 -19.91 23.71
N ALA A 375 -12.80 -21.25 23.67
CA ALA A 375 -11.59 -22.05 23.79
C ALA A 375 -10.68 -21.86 22.55
N LEU A 376 -9.36 -21.88 22.75
CA LEU A 376 -8.42 -21.95 21.64
C LEU A 376 -8.75 -23.18 20.78
N ARG A 377 -8.81 -22.95 19.47
CA ARG A 377 -9.07 -23.99 18.48
C ARG A 377 -7.78 -24.66 18.02
N SER A 378 -7.84 -25.93 17.64
CA SER A 378 -6.71 -26.58 16.96
C SER A 378 -6.46 -25.92 15.59
N VAL A 379 -5.21 -25.89 15.14
CA VAL A 379 -4.86 -25.26 13.86
C VAL A 379 -5.60 -25.95 12.70
N GLY A 380 -6.29 -25.15 11.89
CA GLY A 380 -7.10 -25.64 10.76
C GLY A 380 -8.47 -26.22 11.15
N SER A 381 -8.92 -26.14 12.41
CA SER A 381 -10.27 -26.57 12.80
C SER A 381 -11.29 -25.45 12.65
N CYS A 382 -12.45 -25.74 12.04
CA CYS A 382 -13.60 -24.83 12.06
C CYS A 382 -14.31 -24.83 13.42
N SER A 383 -15.16 -23.82 13.64
CA SER A 383 -16.10 -23.81 14.75
C SER A 383 -17.31 -24.72 14.50
N THR A 384 -17.90 -25.31 15.55
CA THR A 384 -19.25 -25.92 15.46
C THR A 384 -20.37 -24.91 15.30
N PHE A 385 -20.11 -23.64 15.61
CA PHE A 385 -21.06 -22.54 15.46
C PHE A 385 -20.93 -21.84 14.11
N GLY A 386 -20.03 -22.33 13.25
CA GLY A 386 -19.85 -21.85 11.90
C GLY A 386 -19.95 -22.95 10.83
N GLY A 387 -19.37 -22.68 9.66
CA GLY A 387 -19.30 -23.64 8.55
C GLY A 387 -18.45 -24.87 8.88
N THR A 388 -18.76 -26.02 8.27
CA THR A 388 -17.86 -27.18 8.26
C THR A 388 -16.69 -26.90 7.31
N ALA A 389 -15.46 -27.20 7.71
CA ALA A 389 -14.28 -27.03 6.85
C ALA A 389 -14.53 -27.69 5.50
N PRO A 390 -14.38 -26.95 4.39
CA PRO A 390 -14.36 -27.60 3.10
C PRO A 390 -13.15 -28.56 3.08
N PRO A 391 -13.27 -29.67 2.35
CA PRO A 391 -12.12 -30.52 2.13
C PRO A 391 -11.05 -29.74 1.35
N GLY A 392 -9.79 -29.98 1.68
CA GLY A 392 -8.63 -29.41 1.02
C GLY A 392 -7.76 -30.47 0.36
N PHE A 393 -7.11 -30.08 -0.73
CA PHE A 393 -6.09 -30.85 -1.42
C PHE A 393 -4.91 -29.95 -1.77
N GLU A 394 -3.71 -30.32 -1.34
CA GLU A 394 -2.50 -29.54 -1.52
C GLU A 394 -1.38 -30.41 -2.10
N VAL A 395 -0.78 -29.98 -3.20
CA VAL A 395 0.42 -30.63 -3.74
C VAL A 395 1.65 -30.04 -3.08
N LEU A 396 2.50 -30.92 -2.55
CA LEU A 396 3.74 -30.55 -1.87
C LEU A 396 4.96 -30.63 -2.81
N THR A 397 4.96 -31.59 -3.73
CA THR A 397 6.01 -31.76 -4.75
C THR A 397 5.42 -32.35 -6.02
N PRO A 398 5.98 -32.07 -7.21
CA PRO A 398 7.13 -31.19 -7.47
C PRO A 398 6.77 -29.70 -7.34
N ALA A 399 7.77 -28.86 -7.04
CA ALA A 399 7.56 -27.42 -6.83
C ALA A 399 6.90 -26.70 -8.01
N SER A 400 7.02 -27.24 -9.23
CA SER A 400 6.41 -26.69 -10.44
C SER A 400 4.88 -26.70 -10.44
N ILE A 401 4.25 -27.55 -9.62
CA ILE A 401 2.80 -27.64 -9.46
C ILE A 401 2.39 -27.72 -7.98
N ALA A 402 3.26 -27.28 -7.08
CA ALA A 402 2.96 -27.26 -5.66
C ALA A 402 1.97 -26.12 -5.35
N GLY A 403 1.09 -26.35 -4.38
CA GLY A 403 0.04 -25.40 -4.02
C GLY A 403 -1.29 -26.06 -3.67
N GLY A 404 -2.23 -25.24 -3.21
CA GLY A 404 -3.61 -25.65 -2.96
C GLY A 404 -4.38 -25.85 -4.27
N TYR A 405 -5.29 -26.83 -4.27
CA TYR A 405 -6.18 -27.12 -5.38
C TYR A 405 -7.63 -26.98 -4.92
N SER A 406 -8.45 -26.32 -5.72
CA SER A 406 -9.90 -26.24 -5.48
C SER A 406 -10.51 -27.64 -5.61
N VAL A 407 -11.25 -28.05 -4.58
CA VAL A 407 -11.85 -29.38 -4.54
C VAL A 407 -13.28 -29.39 -4.04
N ALA A 408 -14.05 -30.38 -4.49
CA ALA A 408 -15.32 -30.75 -3.87
C ALA A 408 -15.19 -32.03 -3.04
N GLY A 409 -15.98 -32.11 -1.97
CA GLY A 409 -16.02 -33.27 -1.08
C GLY A 409 -16.92 -34.41 -1.56
N ALA A 410 -17.15 -35.36 -0.64
CA ALA A 410 -18.06 -36.48 -0.85
C ALA A 410 -19.04 -36.67 0.30
N ALA A 411 -20.27 -37.10 -0.01
CA ALA A 411 -21.29 -37.44 0.97
C ALA A 411 -20.91 -38.64 1.87
N PHE A 412 -19.99 -39.48 1.39
CA PHE A 412 -19.55 -40.72 2.05
C PHE A 412 -18.17 -40.59 2.68
N ASN A 413 -17.60 -39.38 2.71
CA ASN A 413 -16.32 -39.12 3.35
C ASN A 413 -16.39 -39.46 4.85
N PRO A 414 -15.29 -39.94 5.46
CA PRO A 414 -15.19 -40.00 6.90
C PRO A 414 -15.31 -38.59 7.50
N ALA A 415 -15.78 -38.50 8.74
CA ALA A 415 -16.05 -37.21 9.40
C ALA A 415 -14.80 -36.32 9.52
N THR A 416 -13.61 -36.91 9.62
CA THR A 416 -12.32 -36.21 9.68
C THR A 416 -11.22 -37.08 9.08
N ALA A 417 -10.30 -36.50 8.33
CA ALA A 417 -9.09 -37.16 7.88
C ALA A 417 -8.05 -36.12 7.44
N ASP A 418 -6.77 -36.43 7.66
CA ASP A 418 -5.64 -35.66 7.17
C ASP A 418 -4.54 -36.66 6.79
N VAL A 419 -4.29 -36.81 5.50
CA VAL A 419 -3.35 -37.80 4.96
C VAL A 419 -2.37 -37.11 4.03
N THR A 420 -1.08 -37.42 4.18
CA THR A 420 -0.01 -36.95 3.29
C THR A 420 0.71 -38.16 2.72
N ALA A 421 0.76 -38.28 1.40
CA ALA A 421 1.41 -39.39 0.72
C ALA A 421 1.67 -39.08 -0.76
N ASP A 422 2.41 -39.98 -1.41
CA ASP A 422 2.59 -40.00 -2.86
C ASP A 422 1.22 -40.17 -3.54
N VAL A 423 1.01 -39.43 -4.63
CA VAL A 423 -0.18 -39.55 -5.47
C VAL A 423 0.13 -40.49 -6.62
N VAL A 424 -0.66 -41.56 -6.74
CA VAL A 424 -0.45 -42.63 -7.72
C VAL A 424 -1.72 -42.85 -8.51
N ALA A 425 -1.63 -42.86 -9.85
CA ALA A 425 -2.76 -43.17 -10.71
C ALA A 425 -3.27 -44.59 -10.43
N ALA A 426 -4.59 -44.74 -10.23
CA ALA A 426 -5.22 -46.04 -10.14
C ALA A 426 -5.24 -46.70 -11.53
N GLU A 427 -4.90 -47.98 -11.63
CA GLU A 427 -4.95 -48.72 -12.89
C GLU A 427 -5.85 -49.95 -12.76
N ASP A 428 -6.97 -50.01 -13.47
CA ASP A 428 -7.85 -51.20 -13.52
C ASP A 428 -7.65 -52.07 -14.76
N GLY A 429 -6.93 -51.56 -15.77
CA GLY A 429 -6.59 -52.27 -17.00
C GLY A 429 -7.78 -52.55 -17.93
N VAL A 430 -8.94 -51.92 -17.74
CA VAL A 430 -10.15 -52.14 -18.53
C VAL A 430 -10.72 -50.82 -19.04
N GLY A 431 -11.03 -50.72 -20.33
CA GLY A 431 -11.62 -49.49 -20.89
C GLY A 431 -10.70 -48.28 -20.75
N ALA A 432 -11.19 -47.20 -20.13
CA ALA A 432 -10.34 -46.10 -19.69
C ALA A 432 -9.60 -46.55 -18.43
N SER A 433 -8.35 -46.98 -18.60
CA SER A 433 -7.62 -47.79 -17.61
C SER A 433 -7.42 -47.17 -16.23
N THR A 434 -7.77 -45.90 -16.06
CA THR A 434 -7.61 -45.09 -14.85
C THR A 434 -8.94 -44.72 -14.18
N ASP A 435 -10.07 -45.22 -14.69
CA ASP A 435 -11.37 -44.86 -14.15
C ASP A 435 -11.73 -45.62 -12.86
N GLY A 436 -11.06 -46.73 -12.56
CA GLY A 436 -11.21 -47.46 -11.29
C GLY A 436 -12.59 -48.10 -11.11
N CYS A 437 -13.31 -48.36 -12.20
CA CYS A 437 -14.60 -49.04 -12.15
C CYS A 437 -14.47 -50.53 -11.82
N GLU A 438 -13.38 -51.16 -12.24
CA GLU A 438 -13.03 -52.52 -11.88
C GLU A 438 -12.01 -52.58 -10.73
N SER A 439 -11.71 -53.80 -10.26
CA SER A 439 -10.66 -54.00 -9.26
C SER A 439 -9.31 -53.55 -9.81
N LEU A 440 -8.62 -52.71 -9.04
CA LEU A 440 -7.33 -52.16 -9.45
C LEU A 440 -6.26 -53.26 -9.54
N THR A 441 -5.44 -53.15 -10.58
CA THR A 441 -4.37 -54.07 -10.96
C THR A 441 -3.01 -53.65 -10.38
N ASN A 442 -2.84 -52.37 -10.05
CA ASN A 442 -1.67 -51.84 -9.37
C ASN A 442 -1.88 -51.70 -7.85
N SER A 443 -0.80 -51.75 -7.08
CA SER A 443 -0.86 -51.54 -5.64
C SER A 443 -0.81 -50.05 -5.31
N LEU A 444 -1.71 -49.62 -4.41
CA LEU A 444 -1.78 -48.24 -3.93
C LEU A 444 -1.47 -48.16 -2.43
N SER A 445 -0.75 -49.15 -1.87
CA SER A 445 -0.52 -49.28 -0.44
C SER A 445 0.13 -48.03 0.16
N GLY A 446 -0.61 -47.26 0.95
CA GLY A 446 -0.13 -46.04 1.59
C GLY A 446 -0.12 -44.80 0.69
N ALA A 447 -0.65 -44.88 -0.52
CA ALA A 447 -0.71 -43.78 -1.48
C ALA A 447 -2.09 -43.09 -1.52
N ILE A 448 -2.14 -41.88 -2.07
CA ILE A 448 -3.38 -41.21 -2.50
C ILE A 448 -3.67 -41.66 -3.93
N ALA A 449 -4.83 -42.25 -4.19
CA ALA A 449 -5.23 -42.73 -5.50
C ALA A 449 -5.71 -41.58 -6.38
N LEU A 450 -5.12 -41.38 -7.56
CA LEU A 450 -5.67 -40.50 -8.60
C LEU A 450 -6.52 -41.31 -9.58
N ILE A 451 -7.81 -41.02 -9.67
CA ILE A 451 -8.79 -41.79 -10.44
C ILE A 451 -9.52 -40.86 -11.40
N ASP A 452 -9.72 -41.29 -12.64
CA ASP A 452 -10.55 -40.56 -13.58
C ASP A 452 -12.04 -40.76 -13.32
N ARG A 453 -12.81 -39.67 -13.45
CA ARG A 453 -14.25 -39.77 -13.54
C ARG A 453 -14.60 -40.70 -14.70
N GLY A 454 -15.52 -41.64 -14.43
CA GLY A 454 -15.92 -42.67 -15.38
C GLY A 454 -17.41 -42.97 -15.24
N SER A 455 -17.84 -44.11 -15.77
CA SER A 455 -19.27 -44.45 -15.89
C SER A 455 -19.89 -45.10 -14.65
N CYS A 456 -19.08 -45.61 -13.72
CA CYS A 456 -19.52 -46.20 -12.46
C CYS A 456 -19.62 -45.19 -11.30
N ASP A 457 -20.33 -45.59 -10.25
CA ASP A 457 -20.53 -44.77 -9.05
C ASP A 457 -19.21 -44.42 -8.34
N PHE A 458 -19.13 -43.19 -7.81
CA PHE A 458 -17.95 -42.72 -7.06
C PHE A 458 -17.61 -43.62 -5.86
N THR A 459 -18.62 -44.13 -5.16
CA THR A 459 -18.41 -45.05 -4.03
C THR A 459 -17.73 -46.35 -4.44
N ALA A 460 -17.98 -46.86 -5.65
CA ALA A 460 -17.34 -48.07 -6.16
C ALA A 460 -15.84 -47.83 -6.42
N LYS A 461 -15.51 -46.70 -7.06
CA LYS A 461 -14.13 -46.27 -7.33
C LYS A 461 -13.31 -46.18 -6.04
N VAL A 462 -13.86 -45.51 -5.03
CA VAL A 462 -13.19 -45.32 -3.73
C VAL A 462 -13.02 -46.65 -2.99
N LEU A 463 -14.02 -47.53 -3.02
CA LEU A 463 -13.89 -48.87 -2.43
C LEU A 463 -12.83 -49.73 -3.13
N ASN A 464 -12.72 -49.65 -4.45
CA ASN A 464 -11.69 -50.35 -5.23
C ASN A 464 -10.28 -49.84 -4.88
N ALA A 465 -10.10 -48.52 -4.80
CA ALA A 465 -8.84 -47.92 -4.36
C ALA A 465 -8.48 -48.29 -2.91
N GLN A 466 -9.46 -48.23 -2.01
CA GLN A 466 -9.26 -48.66 -0.61
C GLN A 466 -8.86 -50.13 -0.52
N ALA A 467 -9.47 -51.01 -1.33
CA ALA A 467 -9.11 -52.43 -1.38
C ALA A 467 -7.69 -52.66 -1.94
N ALA A 468 -7.21 -51.77 -2.82
CA ALA A 468 -5.83 -51.76 -3.34
C ALA A 468 -4.79 -51.16 -2.36
N GLY A 469 -5.24 -50.66 -1.20
CA GLY A 469 -4.40 -50.14 -0.12
C GLY A 469 -4.25 -48.62 -0.09
N ALA A 470 -5.00 -47.88 -0.89
CA ALA A 470 -4.99 -46.42 -0.87
C ALA A 470 -5.43 -45.88 0.49
N ILE A 471 -4.85 -44.76 0.91
CA ILE A 471 -5.19 -44.06 2.15
C ILE A 471 -5.93 -42.74 1.91
N GLY A 472 -6.15 -42.37 0.64
CA GLY A 472 -6.96 -41.23 0.20
C GLY A 472 -7.26 -41.35 -1.30
N VAL A 473 -8.22 -40.59 -1.80
CA VAL A 473 -8.62 -40.60 -3.22
C VAL A 473 -8.84 -39.19 -3.76
N VAL A 474 -8.32 -38.93 -4.96
CA VAL A 474 -8.61 -37.74 -5.76
C VAL A 474 -9.28 -38.21 -7.04
N ILE A 475 -10.51 -37.73 -7.30
CA ILE A 475 -11.22 -38.00 -8.55
C ILE A 475 -11.08 -36.80 -9.48
N ALA A 476 -10.46 -37.02 -10.64
CA ALA A 476 -10.31 -36.01 -11.68
C ALA A 476 -11.55 -35.96 -12.58
N ASN A 477 -12.10 -34.77 -12.80
CA ASN A 477 -13.18 -34.62 -13.78
C ASN A 477 -12.70 -34.97 -15.20
N ASN A 478 -13.61 -35.48 -16.02
CA ASN A 478 -13.37 -35.83 -17.42
C ASN A 478 -14.28 -35.03 -18.38
N ALA A 479 -15.02 -34.06 -17.86
CA ALA A 479 -15.97 -33.25 -18.59
C ALA A 479 -16.04 -31.83 -18.01
N GLY A 480 -15.15 -30.96 -18.47
CA GLY A 480 -15.09 -29.56 -18.07
C GLY A 480 -14.48 -29.34 -16.67
N ASN A 481 -14.49 -28.09 -16.23
CA ASN A 481 -13.80 -27.67 -15.00
C ASN A 481 -14.71 -27.52 -13.78
N ASP A 482 -16.00 -27.81 -13.91
CA ASP A 482 -16.92 -27.79 -12.77
C ASP A 482 -16.52 -28.83 -11.72
N LEU A 483 -16.51 -28.40 -10.46
CA LEU A 483 -16.31 -29.28 -9.31
C LEU A 483 -17.61 -30.01 -8.98
N VAL A 484 -17.53 -31.33 -8.81
CA VAL A 484 -18.70 -32.17 -8.53
C VAL A 484 -18.62 -32.72 -7.11
N PHE A 485 -19.59 -32.34 -6.28
CA PHE A 485 -19.77 -32.98 -4.98
C PHE A 485 -20.16 -34.45 -5.16
N MET A 486 -19.34 -35.36 -4.65
CA MET A 486 -19.49 -36.80 -4.88
C MET A 486 -20.60 -37.39 -4.02
N GLY A 487 -21.77 -37.58 -4.62
CA GLY A 487 -22.92 -38.23 -3.97
C GLY A 487 -22.78 -39.75 -3.84
N GLY A 488 -23.58 -40.34 -2.96
CA GLY A 488 -23.65 -41.80 -2.73
C GLY A 488 -23.61 -42.16 -1.24
N SER A 489 -23.86 -43.42 -0.92
CA SER A 489 -23.75 -43.94 0.45
C SER A 489 -23.13 -45.34 0.43
N ALA A 490 -22.00 -45.50 1.11
CA ALA A 490 -21.32 -46.79 1.25
C ALA A 490 -20.64 -46.86 2.62
N PRO A 491 -21.22 -47.57 3.62
CA PRO A 491 -20.72 -47.57 5.00
C PRO A 491 -19.35 -48.26 5.21
N GLY A 492 -18.73 -48.78 4.15
CA GLY A 492 -17.40 -49.40 4.18
C GLY A 492 -16.25 -48.46 3.77
N ILE A 493 -16.54 -47.22 3.35
CA ILE A 493 -15.51 -46.23 3.01
C ILE A 493 -14.97 -45.61 4.29
N THR A 494 -13.64 -45.63 4.43
CA THR A 494 -12.91 -45.12 5.61
C THR A 494 -11.79 -44.15 5.25
N ILE A 495 -11.51 -43.97 3.95
CA ILE A 495 -10.46 -43.09 3.44
C ILE A 495 -11.07 -41.81 2.87
N PRO A 496 -10.39 -40.67 2.98
CA PRO A 496 -10.88 -39.41 2.48
C PRO A 496 -10.86 -39.32 0.96
N SER A 497 -11.85 -38.65 0.39
CA SER A 497 -12.02 -38.51 -1.06
C SER A 497 -12.37 -37.07 -1.45
N VAL A 498 -11.69 -36.55 -2.46
CA VAL A 498 -11.94 -35.21 -3.03
C VAL A 498 -12.05 -35.28 -4.54
N PHE A 499 -12.68 -34.27 -5.13
CA PHE A 499 -12.91 -34.15 -6.56
C PHE A 499 -12.24 -32.87 -7.08
N VAL A 500 -11.44 -32.99 -8.15
CA VAL A 500 -10.72 -31.88 -8.81
C VAL A 500 -11.25 -31.63 -10.22
N SER A 501 -10.97 -30.44 -10.76
CA SER A 501 -11.33 -30.08 -12.14
C SER A 501 -10.63 -30.96 -13.19
N GLN A 502 -11.05 -30.86 -14.44
CA GLN A 502 -10.38 -31.58 -15.53
C GLN A 502 -8.94 -31.07 -15.73
N THR A 503 -8.75 -29.75 -15.79
CA THR A 503 -7.41 -29.13 -15.94
C THR A 503 -6.47 -29.55 -14.81
N ASP A 504 -6.95 -29.58 -13.57
CA ASP A 504 -6.14 -29.99 -12.43
C ASP A 504 -5.78 -31.47 -12.51
N GLY A 505 -6.75 -32.32 -12.85
CA GLY A 505 -6.51 -33.74 -13.08
C GLY A 505 -5.46 -34.01 -14.15
N GLU A 506 -5.46 -33.24 -15.24
CA GLU A 506 -4.45 -33.31 -16.30
C GLU A 506 -3.07 -32.88 -15.81
N SER A 507 -3.00 -31.82 -15.00
CA SER A 507 -1.76 -31.32 -14.40
C SER A 507 -1.15 -32.34 -13.42
N LEU A 508 -1.98 -32.93 -12.55
CA LEU A 508 -1.55 -33.96 -11.59
C LEU A 508 -1.01 -35.21 -12.30
N ARG A 509 -1.65 -35.64 -13.41
CA ARG A 509 -1.16 -36.76 -14.23
C ARG A 509 0.18 -36.48 -14.91
N GLY A 510 0.43 -35.23 -15.29
CA GLY A 510 1.66 -34.83 -15.98
C GLY A 510 2.89 -34.76 -15.08
N ALA A 511 2.71 -34.76 -13.75
CA ALA A 511 3.78 -34.55 -12.79
C ALA A 511 4.47 -35.84 -12.34
N ALA A 512 5.80 -35.82 -12.31
CA ALA A 512 6.62 -36.90 -11.75
C ALA A 512 6.98 -36.62 -10.28
N GLY A 513 6.92 -37.64 -9.43
CA GLY A 513 7.26 -37.52 -8.01
C GLY A 513 6.21 -36.75 -7.20
N LEU A 514 4.94 -36.91 -7.54
CA LEU A 514 3.83 -36.18 -6.95
C LEU A 514 3.58 -36.61 -5.49
N THR A 515 3.75 -35.69 -4.54
CA THR A 515 3.34 -35.87 -3.13
C THR A 515 2.29 -34.84 -2.78
N ALA A 516 1.22 -35.23 -2.10
CA ALA A 516 0.13 -34.32 -1.74
C ALA A 516 -0.40 -34.59 -0.33
N ARG A 517 -1.07 -33.58 0.24
CA ARG A 517 -1.86 -33.64 1.47
C ARG A 517 -3.34 -33.52 1.11
N LEU A 518 -4.16 -34.41 1.64
CA LEU A 518 -5.61 -34.39 1.52
C LEU A 518 -6.21 -34.28 2.93
N ASN A 519 -6.98 -33.22 3.18
CA ASN A 519 -7.60 -32.93 4.47
C ASN A 519 -9.12 -32.77 4.29
N LEU A 520 -9.94 -33.37 5.15
CA LEU A 520 -11.41 -33.23 5.12
C LEU A 520 -11.97 -32.28 6.19
N GLY A 521 -11.10 -31.50 6.82
CA GLY A 521 -11.42 -30.74 8.01
C GLY A 521 -11.49 -31.62 9.26
N GLY A 522 -11.32 -30.98 10.42
CA GLY A 522 -11.67 -31.56 11.71
C GLY A 522 -13.19 -31.50 11.93
N ALA A 523 -13.71 -32.33 12.85
CA ALA A 523 -15.03 -32.10 13.42
C ALA A 523 -14.94 -30.71 14.07
N GLY A 524 -15.89 -29.83 13.73
CA GLY A 524 -15.87 -28.46 14.26
C GLY A 524 -15.62 -28.49 15.77
N GLU A 525 -14.78 -27.57 16.24
CA GLU A 525 -14.51 -27.41 17.65
C GLU A 525 -15.54 -26.45 18.24
N ASN A 526 -16.02 -26.78 19.45
CA ASN A 526 -17.01 -25.98 20.15
C ASN A 526 -16.34 -24.69 20.66
N SER A 527 -16.19 -23.69 19.80
CA SER A 527 -15.59 -22.39 20.11
C SER A 527 -16.06 -21.29 19.16
N LEU A 528 -16.42 -20.12 19.68
CA LEU A 528 -16.81 -18.92 18.94
C LEU A 528 -15.62 -17.98 18.67
N ARG A 529 -14.49 -18.19 19.34
CA ARG A 529 -13.28 -17.37 19.19
C ARG A 529 -12.89 -17.25 17.71
N TRP A 530 -12.71 -16.01 17.22
CA TRP A 530 -12.39 -15.65 15.84
C TRP A 530 -13.53 -15.79 14.82
N LEU A 531 -14.78 -15.86 15.25
CA LEU A 531 -15.92 -15.75 14.34
C LEU A 531 -16.37 -14.30 14.26
N MET A 532 -16.79 -13.85 13.08
CA MET A 532 -17.44 -12.54 12.95
C MET A 532 -18.94 -12.74 12.79
N GLY A 533 -19.74 -12.02 13.56
CA GLY A 533 -21.18 -11.84 13.42
C GLY A 533 -22.01 -13.00 13.96
N GLU A 534 -21.45 -13.86 14.81
CA GLU A 534 -22.16 -15.00 15.41
C GLU A 534 -23.43 -14.60 16.17
N ASP A 535 -23.41 -13.43 16.79
CA ASP A 535 -24.50 -12.91 17.63
C ASP A 535 -25.46 -12.01 16.83
N ALA A 536 -25.07 -11.63 15.62
CA ALA A 536 -25.90 -10.89 14.69
C ALA A 536 -26.95 -11.80 14.04
N SER A 537 -28.08 -11.98 14.74
CA SER A 537 -29.24 -12.77 14.27
C SER A 537 -29.73 -12.45 12.85
N GLY A 538 -29.48 -11.23 12.37
CA GLY A 538 -29.83 -10.77 11.02
C GLY A 538 -29.01 -11.43 9.91
N PHE A 539 -27.80 -11.92 10.22
CA PHE A 539 -26.95 -12.67 9.29
C PHE A 539 -27.27 -14.17 9.30
N GLY A 540 -27.93 -14.68 10.34
CA GLY A 540 -28.27 -16.09 10.47
C GLY A 540 -27.14 -16.97 11.00
N GLY A 541 -26.09 -16.36 11.56
CA GLY A 541 -24.88 -16.99 12.11
C GLY A 541 -23.65 -16.18 11.73
N ALA A 542 -22.47 -16.64 12.17
CA ALA A 542 -21.21 -16.01 11.81
C ALA A 542 -21.00 -16.00 10.29
N ILE A 543 -20.38 -14.92 9.79
CA ILE A 543 -20.15 -14.64 8.37
C ILE A 543 -18.71 -14.86 7.93
N ARG A 544 -17.75 -14.84 8.86
CA ARG A 544 -16.32 -15.08 8.61
C ARG A 544 -15.68 -15.83 9.78
N ASP A 545 -14.51 -16.42 9.54
CA ASP A 545 -13.70 -17.11 10.54
C ASP A 545 -12.23 -16.68 10.39
N LEU A 546 -11.72 -15.81 11.28
CA LEU A 546 -10.32 -15.36 11.21
C LEU A 546 -9.34 -16.49 11.53
N TRP A 547 -9.74 -17.52 12.29
CA TRP A 547 -8.85 -18.65 12.62
C TRP A 547 -8.70 -19.64 11.48
N ASN A 548 -9.77 -19.86 10.70
CA ASN A 548 -9.71 -20.67 9.51
C ASN A 548 -10.67 -20.13 8.44
N PRO A 549 -10.23 -19.14 7.64
CA PRO A 549 -11.10 -18.46 6.67
C PRO A 549 -11.79 -19.40 5.69
N GLN A 550 -11.14 -20.52 5.35
CA GLN A 550 -11.68 -21.51 4.42
C GLN A 550 -13.00 -22.14 4.92
N CYS A 551 -13.29 -22.11 6.24
CA CYS A 551 -14.58 -22.56 6.78
C CYS A 551 -15.78 -21.80 6.19
N TYR A 552 -15.53 -20.60 5.63
CA TYR A 552 -16.52 -19.73 5.00
C TYR A 552 -16.22 -19.47 3.52
N GLY A 553 -15.25 -20.17 2.93
CA GLY A 553 -14.86 -20.01 1.54
C GLY A 553 -13.92 -18.84 1.27
N ASP A 554 -13.30 -18.28 2.32
CA ASP A 554 -12.29 -17.23 2.21
C ASP A 554 -10.86 -17.82 2.22
N PRO A 555 -9.88 -17.22 1.53
CA PRO A 555 -8.48 -17.65 1.56
C PRO A 555 -7.82 -17.42 2.93
N GLY A 556 -7.02 -18.38 3.40
CA GLY A 556 -6.16 -18.24 4.58
C GLY A 556 -4.73 -17.81 4.25
N ARG A 557 -4.31 -17.99 2.99
CA ARG A 557 -3.04 -17.50 2.42
C ARG A 557 -3.25 -17.02 0.99
N VAL A 558 -2.30 -16.24 0.46
CA VAL A 558 -2.43 -15.67 -0.88
C VAL A 558 -2.56 -16.72 -1.98
N SER A 559 -1.86 -17.86 -1.90
CA SER A 559 -1.93 -18.92 -2.94
C SER A 559 -3.16 -19.84 -2.85
N ASP A 560 -4.09 -19.61 -1.93
CA ASP A 560 -5.29 -20.43 -1.81
C ASP A 560 -6.22 -20.27 -3.03
N GLY A 561 -6.92 -21.35 -3.40
CA GLY A 561 -7.84 -21.34 -4.54
C GLY A 561 -9.08 -20.46 -4.33
N GLU A 562 -9.37 -20.14 -3.07
CA GLU A 562 -10.40 -19.20 -2.64
C GLU A 562 -10.02 -17.73 -2.89
N TYR A 563 -8.76 -17.44 -3.21
CA TYR A 563 -8.30 -16.06 -3.44
C TYR A 563 -9.04 -15.43 -4.62
N PHE A 564 -9.65 -14.27 -4.37
CA PHE A 564 -10.57 -13.63 -5.31
C PHE A 564 -9.86 -12.65 -6.23
N CYS A 565 -10.05 -12.81 -7.55
CA CYS A 565 -9.29 -12.08 -8.57
C CYS A 565 -10.14 -11.16 -9.46
N ASN A 566 -11.45 -11.00 -9.21
CA ASN A 566 -12.32 -10.18 -10.07
C ASN A 566 -12.47 -8.74 -9.54
N GLY A 567 -12.07 -7.74 -10.32
CA GLY A 567 -12.06 -6.32 -9.92
C GLY A 567 -13.39 -5.58 -9.93
N GLU A 568 -14.43 -6.19 -10.51
CA GLU A 568 -15.76 -5.60 -10.66
C GLU A 568 -16.72 -6.03 -9.54
N VAL A 569 -16.41 -7.14 -8.88
CA VAL A 569 -17.21 -7.71 -7.81
C VAL A 569 -16.53 -7.44 -6.48
N ASP A 570 -17.31 -7.04 -5.48
CA ASP A 570 -16.83 -6.88 -4.11
C ASP A 570 -15.58 -6.00 -3.97
N GLY A 571 -15.47 -4.97 -4.81
CA GLY A 571 -14.29 -4.10 -4.83
C GLY A 571 -12.98 -4.83 -5.11
N GLY A 572 -12.96 -5.96 -5.83
CA GLY A 572 -11.76 -6.78 -5.95
C GLY A 572 -11.62 -7.84 -4.86
N GLY A 573 -12.75 -8.30 -4.29
CA GLY A 573 -12.80 -9.32 -3.24
C GLY A 573 -12.33 -8.83 -1.88
N VAL A 574 -12.73 -7.62 -1.47
CA VAL A 574 -12.28 -7.02 -0.20
C VAL A 574 -12.74 -7.85 1.01
N HIS A 575 -13.96 -8.39 1.00
CA HIS A 575 -14.48 -9.19 2.11
C HIS A 575 -13.97 -10.64 2.08
N THR A 576 -13.60 -11.14 0.91
CA THR A 576 -13.04 -12.49 0.75
C THR A 576 -11.55 -12.50 1.08
N ASN A 577 -10.76 -11.65 0.39
CA ASN A 577 -9.31 -11.64 0.54
C ASN A 577 -8.85 -11.10 1.91
N SER A 578 -9.73 -10.48 2.70
CA SER A 578 -9.44 -10.10 4.09
C SER A 578 -9.12 -11.33 4.97
N GLY A 579 -9.55 -12.52 4.57
CA GLY A 579 -9.21 -13.79 5.21
C GLY A 579 -7.70 -13.99 5.41
N VAL A 580 -6.87 -13.56 4.47
CA VAL A 580 -5.40 -13.71 4.53
C VAL A 580 -4.78 -12.91 5.69
N PRO A 581 -4.94 -11.58 5.78
CA PRO A 581 -4.44 -10.81 6.92
C PRO A 581 -5.19 -11.12 8.24
N ASN A 582 -6.46 -11.51 8.19
CA ASN A 582 -7.21 -11.99 9.35
C ASN A 582 -6.55 -13.23 9.98
N HIS A 583 -6.22 -14.21 9.14
CA HIS A 583 -5.55 -15.43 9.57
C HIS A 583 -4.15 -15.17 10.11
N ALA A 584 -3.42 -14.24 9.50
CA ALA A 584 -2.10 -13.82 9.98
C ALA A 584 -2.19 -13.26 11.41
N PHE A 585 -3.19 -12.41 11.69
CA PHE A 585 -3.41 -11.86 13.02
C PHE A 585 -3.82 -12.93 14.04
N ALA A 586 -4.78 -13.80 13.70
CA ALA A 586 -5.24 -14.86 14.59
C ALA A 586 -4.10 -15.83 14.96
N LEU A 587 -3.28 -16.24 13.99
CA LEU A 587 -2.08 -17.06 14.22
C LEU A 587 -1.05 -16.35 15.11
N LEU A 588 -0.88 -15.04 14.96
CA LEU A 588 0.05 -14.26 15.76
C LEU A 588 -0.40 -14.19 17.24
N VAL A 589 -1.71 -14.03 17.45
CA VAL A 589 -2.30 -13.95 18.78
C VAL A 589 -2.30 -15.31 19.47
N ASP A 590 -2.81 -16.36 18.83
CA ASP A 590 -3.04 -17.66 19.47
C ASP A 590 -1.87 -18.65 19.29
N GLY A 591 -0.99 -18.42 18.32
CA GLY A 591 0.09 -19.33 17.95
C GLY A 591 -0.40 -20.55 17.17
N GLY A 592 0.49 -21.24 16.47
CA GLY A 592 0.09 -22.38 15.65
C GLY A 592 1.18 -22.88 14.71
N THR A 593 0.85 -23.85 13.86
CA THR A 593 1.70 -24.25 12.74
C THR A 593 0.87 -24.29 11.47
N TYR A 594 1.17 -23.39 10.53
CA TYR A 594 0.43 -23.21 9.29
C TYR A 594 1.43 -23.04 8.14
N ASN A 595 1.13 -23.64 6.99
CA ASN A 595 1.97 -23.58 5.78
C ASN A 595 3.47 -23.90 6.04
N GLY A 596 3.77 -24.85 6.92
CA GLY A 596 5.15 -25.24 7.27
C GLY A 596 5.88 -24.31 8.26
N TYR A 597 5.27 -23.23 8.71
CA TYR A 597 5.83 -22.30 9.70
C TYR A 597 5.19 -22.51 11.07
N THR A 598 6.00 -22.46 12.14
CA THR A 598 5.51 -22.45 13.52
C THR A 598 5.55 -21.03 14.07
N ILE A 599 4.38 -20.52 14.48
CA ILE A 599 4.18 -19.18 15.03
C ILE A 599 4.03 -19.32 16.55
N ASN A 600 4.94 -18.70 17.31
CA ASN A 600 4.78 -18.60 18.76
C ASN A 600 3.78 -17.48 19.08
N SER A 601 2.77 -17.79 19.90
CA SER A 601 1.79 -16.81 20.37
C SER A 601 2.50 -15.62 21.04
N ILE A 602 2.16 -14.40 20.61
CA ILE A 602 2.58 -13.16 21.27
C ILE A 602 1.42 -12.51 22.07
N GLY A 603 0.20 -13.01 21.87
CA GLY A 603 -1.01 -12.53 22.52
C GLY A 603 -1.57 -11.20 21.99
N MET A 604 -2.85 -10.97 22.25
CA MET A 604 -3.65 -9.88 21.67
C MET A 604 -3.04 -8.49 21.91
N ASN A 605 -2.55 -8.23 23.13
CA ASN A 605 -1.99 -6.91 23.48
C ASN A 605 -0.76 -6.54 22.63
N LYS A 606 0.17 -7.49 22.46
CA LYS A 606 1.35 -7.24 21.62
C LYS A 606 0.96 -7.09 20.15
N ALA A 607 0.08 -7.96 19.65
CA ALA A 607 -0.36 -7.94 18.26
C ALA A 607 -1.08 -6.62 17.90
N LEU A 608 -2.05 -6.17 18.69
CA LEU A 608 -2.76 -4.90 18.44
C LEU A 608 -1.86 -3.67 18.52
N ASN A 609 -0.86 -3.64 19.41
CA ASN A 609 0.11 -2.53 19.44
C ASN A 609 0.96 -2.48 18.14
N ILE A 610 1.35 -3.64 17.60
CA ILE A 610 2.07 -3.72 16.33
C ILE A 610 1.17 -3.28 15.17
N TYR A 611 -0.06 -3.82 15.09
CA TYR A 611 -1.02 -3.49 14.03
C TYR A 611 -1.45 -2.02 14.06
N TRP A 612 -1.69 -1.45 15.24
CA TRP A 612 -2.00 -0.03 15.40
C TRP A 612 -0.84 0.86 14.98
N ARG A 613 0.40 0.50 15.31
CA ARG A 613 1.57 1.26 14.85
C ARG A 613 1.72 1.16 13.32
N ALA A 614 1.48 -0.01 12.74
CA ALA A 614 1.51 -0.20 11.28
C ALA A 614 0.53 0.76 10.59
N ALA A 615 -0.72 0.73 11.06
CA ALA A 615 -1.82 1.59 10.64
C ALA A 615 -1.52 3.09 10.81
N SER A 616 -1.09 3.52 12.00
CA SER A 616 -0.99 4.95 12.34
C SER A 616 0.32 5.63 11.92
N VAL A 617 1.33 4.87 11.49
CA VAL A 617 2.68 5.41 11.19
C VAL A 617 3.16 5.11 9.78
N TYR A 618 2.95 3.90 9.26
CA TYR A 618 3.62 3.45 8.03
C TYR A 618 2.69 3.33 6.83
N GLN A 619 1.46 2.86 7.06
CA GLN A 619 0.54 2.54 5.97
C GLN A 619 -0.06 3.79 5.34
N THR A 620 -0.47 3.65 4.08
CA THR A 620 -1.03 4.71 3.25
C THR A 620 -2.26 4.20 2.51
N PRO A 621 -3.00 5.06 1.78
CA PRO A 621 -4.24 4.64 1.14
C PRO A 621 -4.11 3.49 0.13
N THR A 622 -2.93 3.23 -0.42
CA THR A 622 -2.73 2.18 -1.44
C THR A 622 -1.87 1.02 -0.94
N THR A 623 -1.64 0.92 0.38
CA THR A 623 -0.88 -0.17 0.97
C THR A 623 -1.50 -1.52 0.57
N ASP A 624 -0.67 -2.39 0.01
CA ASP A 624 -0.99 -3.76 -0.35
C ASP A 624 -0.51 -4.75 0.73
N PHE A 625 -0.63 -6.06 0.48
CA PHE A 625 -0.23 -7.07 1.48
C PHE A 625 1.28 -7.08 1.76
N ALA A 626 2.11 -6.80 0.75
CA ALA A 626 3.56 -6.76 0.92
C ALA A 626 3.99 -5.53 1.74
N ASP A 627 3.43 -4.36 1.44
CA ASP A 627 3.61 -3.14 2.22
C ASP A 627 3.10 -3.30 3.65
N HIS A 628 2.00 -4.03 3.85
CA HIS A 628 1.48 -4.36 5.18
C HIS A 628 2.47 -5.23 5.96
N ALA A 629 3.01 -6.27 5.34
CA ALA A 629 4.03 -7.13 5.95
C ALA A 629 5.27 -6.33 6.41
N ASP A 630 5.78 -5.45 5.55
CA ASP A 630 6.90 -4.56 5.87
C ASP A 630 6.54 -3.59 7.02
N SER A 631 5.32 -3.05 7.01
CA SER A 631 4.81 -2.17 8.07
C SER A 631 4.70 -2.87 9.43
N LEU A 632 4.30 -4.15 9.45
CA LEU A 632 4.23 -4.96 10.68
C LEU A 632 5.63 -5.24 11.25
N GLU A 633 6.60 -5.60 10.41
CA GLU A 633 7.97 -5.85 10.83
C GLU A 633 8.65 -4.58 11.35
N ALA A 634 8.47 -3.45 10.66
CA ALA A 634 8.94 -2.13 11.12
C ALA A 634 8.31 -1.74 12.46
N SER A 635 7.00 -1.95 12.59
CA SER A 635 6.27 -1.69 13.83
C SER A 635 6.76 -2.54 14.99
N CYS A 636 7.00 -3.83 14.75
CA CYS A 636 7.53 -4.73 15.76
C CYS A 636 8.92 -4.31 16.22
N ALA A 637 9.81 -4.00 15.28
CA ALA A 637 11.18 -3.55 15.57
C ALA A 637 11.21 -2.29 16.42
N ASP A 638 10.38 -1.29 16.09
CA ASP A 638 10.28 -0.03 16.82
C ASP A 638 9.77 -0.19 18.26
N LEU A 639 8.90 -1.18 18.49
CA LEU A 639 8.29 -1.41 19.80
C LEU A 639 9.16 -2.28 20.72
N ILE A 640 10.27 -2.84 20.26
CA ILE A 640 11.16 -3.68 21.09
C ILE A 640 11.59 -2.92 22.35
N GLY A 641 11.30 -3.51 23.52
CA GLY A 641 11.67 -2.94 24.82
C GLY A 641 10.87 -1.71 25.25
N SER A 642 9.90 -1.25 24.45
CA SER A 642 8.97 -0.18 24.83
C SER A 642 7.91 -0.69 25.79
N SER A 643 7.49 0.15 26.75
CA SER A 643 6.34 -0.16 27.62
C SER A 643 5.06 -0.12 26.80
N LEU A 644 4.32 -1.22 26.77
CA LEU A 644 3.02 -1.28 26.11
C LEU A 644 1.90 -0.86 27.06
N THR A 645 0.89 -0.21 26.52
CA THR A 645 -0.38 0.07 27.21
C THR A 645 -1.16 -1.23 27.43
N ASN A 646 -1.99 -1.25 28.45
CA ASN A 646 -2.89 -2.36 28.68
C ASN A 646 -4.15 -2.20 27.82
N LEU A 647 -4.62 -3.30 27.23
CA LEU A 647 -5.89 -3.32 26.50
C LEU A 647 -7.07 -3.31 27.48
N GLY A 648 -8.21 -2.80 27.01
CA GLY A 648 -9.48 -2.95 27.69
C GLY A 648 -10.56 -2.09 27.04
N THR A 649 -11.81 -2.46 27.28
CA THR A 649 -13.01 -1.79 26.74
C THR A 649 -13.67 -0.86 27.75
N GLN A 650 -12.99 -0.54 28.85
CA GLN A 650 -13.51 0.32 29.91
C GLN A 650 -12.58 1.50 30.21
N ALA A 651 -13.14 2.59 30.77
CA ALA A 651 -12.45 3.85 31.08
C ALA A 651 -11.21 3.75 31.98
N GLN A 652 -11.03 2.64 32.70
CA GLN A 652 -9.92 2.39 33.62
C GLN A 652 -8.94 1.32 33.10
N GLY A 653 -8.99 0.97 31.81
CA GLY A 653 -8.17 -0.08 31.21
C GLY A 653 -6.71 0.29 30.90
N GLY A 654 -6.43 1.58 30.62
CA GLY A 654 -5.19 2.06 29.98
C GLY A 654 -3.97 2.31 30.87
N GLY A 655 -3.60 1.37 31.73
CA GLY A 655 -2.34 1.41 32.49
C GLY A 655 -1.12 0.85 31.73
N GLU A 656 0.07 0.88 32.33
CA GLU A 656 1.20 0.08 31.81
C GLU A 656 0.86 -1.41 31.92
N SER A 657 0.90 -2.14 30.81
CA SER A 657 0.62 -3.59 30.78
C SER A 657 1.69 -4.42 31.48
N GLY A 658 2.89 -3.87 31.64
CA GLY A 658 4.09 -4.63 32.03
C GLY A 658 4.60 -5.59 30.94
N LEU A 659 3.99 -5.59 29.75
CA LEU A 659 4.45 -6.32 28.59
C LEU A 659 5.43 -5.47 27.77
N ALA A 660 6.37 -6.13 27.10
CA ALA A 660 7.27 -5.53 26.14
C ALA A 660 7.41 -6.45 24.92
N ILE A 661 7.55 -5.85 23.74
CA ILE A 661 7.90 -6.58 22.53
C ILE A 661 9.38 -7.00 22.61
N THR A 662 9.66 -8.21 22.14
CA THR A 662 10.99 -8.82 22.09
C THR A 662 11.36 -9.22 20.67
N ALA A 663 12.64 -9.49 20.42
CA ALA A 663 13.09 -10.02 19.13
C ALA A 663 12.44 -11.37 18.78
N ALA A 664 12.08 -12.18 19.78
CA ALA A 664 11.37 -13.43 19.57
C ALA A 664 9.92 -13.19 19.11
N ASP A 665 9.26 -12.15 19.62
CA ASP A 665 7.93 -11.75 19.14
C ASP A 665 8.00 -11.31 17.68
N CYS A 666 9.03 -10.55 17.28
CA CYS A 666 9.19 -10.16 15.86
C CYS A 666 9.55 -11.33 14.95
N THR A 667 10.15 -12.40 15.48
CA THR A 667 10.31 -13.65 14.74
C THR A 667 8.96 -14.33 14.49
N ALA A 668 8.02 -14.25 15.44
CA ALA A 668 6.66 -14.74 15.25
C ALA A 668 5.87 -13.91 14.22
N VAL A 669 6.05 -12.59 14.20
CA VAL A 669 5.49 -11.71 13.15
C VAL A 669 5.97 -12.14 11.77
N ALA A 670 7.29 -12.29 11.58
CA ALA A 670 7.85 -12.75 10.30
C ALA A 670 7.36 -14.16 9.91
N ALA A 671 7.18 -15.06 10.89
CA ALA A 671 6.64 -16.39 10.64
C ALA A 671 5.16 -16.37 10.22
N ALA A 672 4.33 -15.52 10.83
CA ALA A 672 2.93 -15.36 10.45
C ALA A 672 2.80 -14.79 9.02
N ILE A 673 3.60 -13.76 8.70
CA ILE A 673 3.69 -13.18 7.35
C ILE A 673 4.06 -14.23 6.31
N ALA A 674 5.05 -15.07 6.61
CA ALA A 674 5.49 -16.12 5.70
C ALA A 674 4.44 -17.25 5.59
N ALA A 675 3.74 -17.57 6.67
CA ALA A 675 2.73 -18.62 6.70
C ALA A 675 1.50 -18.27 5.83
N THR A 676 1.07 -17.01 5.84
CA THR A 676 -0.08 -16.52 5.05
C THR A 676 0.33 -15.89 3.72
N GLU A 677 1.63 -15.87 3.42
CA GLU A 677 2.17 -15.46 2.13
C GLU A 677 1.88 -14.00 1.77
N LEU A 678 1.84 -13.08 2.75
CA LEU A 678 1.51 -11.67 2.50
C LEU A 678 2.45 -10.96 1.49
N ARG A 679 3.64 -11.50 1.22
CA ARG A 679 4.59 -10.98 0.21
C ARG A 679 4.53 -11.70 -1.13
N LEU A 680 3.64 -12.68 -1.28
CA LEU A 680 3.46 -13.40 -2.54
C LEU A 680 2.52 -12.60 -3.43
N GLU A 681 2.93 -12.40 -4.68
CA GLU A 681 2.03 -11.88 -5.70
C GLU A 681 0.97 -12.94 -6.05
N PRO A 682 -0.31 -12.58 -6.21
CA PRO A 682 -1.39 -13.52 -6.50
C PRO A 682 -1.34 -13.96 -7.98
N VAL A 683 -0.30 -14.71 -8.35
CA VAL A 683 -0.05 -15.16 -9.73
C VAL A 683 -1.20 -15.99 -10.29
N GLN A 684 -1.98 -16.66 -9.44
CA GLN A 684 -3.18 -17.39 -9.83
C GLN A 684 -4.27 -16.51 -10.44
N CYS A 685 -4.23 -15.20 -10.21
CA CYS A 685 -5.15 -14.27 -10.85
C CYS A 685 -4.90 -14.10 -12.35
N ASN A 686 -3.70 -14.44 -12.85
CA ASN A 686 -3.36 -14.41 -14.28
C ASN A 686 -3.88 -13.16 -15.01
N PHE A 687 -3.76 -11.97 -14.39
CA PHE A 687 -4.24 -10.73 -14.98
C PHE A 687 -3.64 -10.55 -16.38
N ASN A 688 -4.49 -10.64 -17.40
CA ASN A 688 -4.03 -10.61 -18.77
C ASN A 688 -3.71 -9.16 -19.15
N LYS A 689 -2.48 -8.93 -19.61
CA LYS A 689 -2.15 -7.67 -20.30
C LYS A 689 -2.85 -7.63 -21.64
N LEU A 690 -3.36 -6.46 -21.99
CA LEU A 690 -3.99 -6.24 -23.29
C LEU A 690 -2.96 -6.30 -24.43
N LEU A 691 -1.76 -5.81 -24.17
CA LEU A 691 -0.63 -5.80 -25.10
C LEU A 691 0.58 -6.51 -24.48
N ASP A 692 1.17 -7.42 -25.24
CA ASP A 692 2.43 -8.07 -24.85
C ASP A 692 3.60 -7.08 -25.03
N THR A 693 4.49 -7.02 -24.04
CA THR A 693 5.64 -6.11 -24.01
C THR A 693 6.86 -6.68 -24.74
N ASP A 694 6.91 -7.99 -24.95
CA ASP A 694 8.11 -8.71 -25.38
C ASP A 694 8.12 -8.89 -26.91
N ALA A 695 8.07 -7.76 -27.62
CA ALA A 695 8.05 -7.73 -29.07
C ALA A 695 9.33 -8.36 -29.67
N PRO A 696 9.22 -9.29 -30.65
CA PRO A 696 10.37 -9.82 -31.35
C PRO A 696 11.15 -8.73 -32.11
N ASP A 697 12.41 -9.00 -32.45
CA ASP A 697 13.16 -8.13 -33.35
C ASP A 697 12.41 -7.90 -34.67
N LEU A 698 12.43 -6.66 -35.16
CA LEU A 698 11.72 -6.25 -36.39
C LEU A 698 12.09 -7.09 -37.63
N CYS A 699 13.33 -7.59 -37.67
CA CYS A 699 13.85 -8.42 -38.74
C CYS A 699 14.58 -9.64 -38.18
N THR A 700 14.56 -10.74 -38.94
CA THR A 700 15.27 -11.97 -38.57
C THR A 700 16.78 -11.76 -38.49
N GLN A 701 17.49 -12.54 -37.68
CA GLN A 701 18.96 -12.52 -37.62
C GLN A 701 19.62 -12.55 -39.01
N GLY A 702 20.65 -11.70 -39.19
CA GLY A 702 21.34 -11.49 -40.48
C GLY A 702 20.65 -10.48 -41.42
N SER A 703 19.52 -9.89 -41.01
CA SER A 703 18.84 -8.81 -41.73
C SER A 703 18.58 -7.61 -40.82
N SER A 704 18.58 -6.42 -41.41
CA SER A 704 18.36 -5.15 -40.71
C SER A 704 17.13 -4.44 -41.24
N ALA A 705 16.42 -3.76 -40.35
CA ALA A 705 15.27 -2.93 -40.70
C ALA A 705 15.74 -1.69 -41.47
N GLN A 706 15.26 -1.56 -42.71
CA GLN A 706 15.49 -0.41 -43.56
C GLN A 706 14.25 0.49 -43.48
N THR A 707 14.38 1.63 -42.79
CA THR A 707 13.28 2.59 -42.61
C THR A 707 12.84 3.18 -43.95
N ILE A 708 11.55 3.01 -44.24
CA ILE A 708 10.86 3.65 -45.37
C ILE A 708 10.21 4.95 -44.90
N PHE A 709 9.60 4.94 -43.71
CA PHE A 709 8.96 6.08 -43.08
C PHE A 709 9.01 5.90 -41.55
N ALA A 710 9.14 7.00 -40.81
CA ALA A 710 9.10 7.02 -39.36
C ALA A 710 8.39 8.30 -38.88
N GLU A 711 7.61 8.18 -37.81
CA GLU A 711 6.99 9.29 -37.08
C GLU A 711 7.00 8.97 -35.58
N ASP A 712 7.55 9.88 -34.78
CA ASP A 712 7.71 9.79 -33.33
C ASP A 712 6.82 10.80 -32.57
N PHE A 713 6.07 11.65 -33.27
CA PHE A 713 5.13 12.63 -32.71
C PHE A 713 5.69 13.65 -31.68
N GLU A 714 6.99 13.66 -31.41
CA GLU A 714 7.67 14.60 -30.50
C GLU A 714 7.59 16.07 -30.96
N ALA A 715 7.38 16.27 -32.27
CA ALA A 715 7.15 17.57 -32.88
C ALA A 715 5.67 17.94 -33.07
N GLY A 716 4.74 17.13 -32.53
CA GLY A 716 3.30 17.26 -32.74
C GLY A 716 2.79 16.38 -33.90
N LEU A 717 1.51 16.53 -34.27
CA LEU A 717 0.89 15.74 -35.35
C LEU A 717 1.40 16.09 -36.77
N ASN A 718 2.22 17.13 -36.94
CA ASN A 718 2.87 17.48 -38.20
C ASN A 718 1.91 17.49 -39.43
N ASN A 719 2.18 16.65 -40.44
CA ASN A 719 1.42 16.52 -41.68
C ASN A 719 0.28 15.47 -41.59
N TRP A 720 0.03 14.93 -40.41
CA TRP A 720 -1.08 14.02 -40.18
C TRP A 720 -2.39 14.81 -40.05
N THR A 721 -3.47 14.21 -40.54
CA THR A 721 -4.79 14.85 -40.55
C THR A 721 -5.70 14.16 -39.55
N ALA A 722 -6.07 14.89 -38.49
CA ALA A 722 -7.09 14.46 -37.54
C ALA A 722 -8.50 14.85 -38.05
N GLY A 723 -9.51 14.07 -37.68
CA GLY A 723 -10.90 14.43 -37.92
C GLY A 723 -11.88 13.38 -37.41
N THR A 724 -13.15 13.55 -37.75
CA THR A 724 -14.23 12.66 -37.32
C THR A 724 -15.09 12.15 -38.48
N ARG A 725 -15.74 11.00 -38.31
CA ARG A 725 -16.66 10.42 -39.30
C ARG A 725 -17.73 9.54 -38.66
N GLU A 726 -18.79 9.28 -39.43
CA GLU A 726 -19.88 8.36 -39.06
C GLU A 726 -20.54 8.69 -37.71
N ILE A 727 -20.57 9.98 -37.38
CA ILE A 727 -21.22 10.52 -36.18
C ILE A 727 -22.72 10.26 -36.23
N LEU A 728 -23.25 9.58 -35.21
CA LEU A 728 -24.66 9.21 -35.15
C LEU A 728 -25.57 10.43 -34.90
N ASN A 729 -25.15 11.36 -34.04
CA ASN A 729 -25.84 12.63 -33.80
C ASN A 729 -24.91 13.86 -33.94
N PRO A 730 -24.68 14.36 -35.17
CA PRO A 730 -23.76 15.48 -35.40
C PRO A 730 -24.13 16.81 -34.72
N ALA A 731 -25.37 16.96 -34.25
CA ALA A 731 -25.82 18.19 -33.61
C ALA A 731 -25.34 18.31 -32.16
N THR A 732 -25.04 17.19 -31.51
CA THR A 732 -24.57 17.15 -30.12
C THR A 732 -23.14 16.66 -29.99
N PHE A 733 -22.61 15.95 -31.00
CA PHE A 733 -21.26 15.39 -30.95
C PHE A 733 -20.19 16.44 -30.61
N SER A 734 -19.50 16.21 -29.49
CA SER A 734 -18.48 17.06 -28.90
C SER A 734 -17.15 16.32 -28.66
N GLY A 735 -17.04 15.07 -29.14
CA GLY A 735 -15.82 14.27 -29.15
C GLY A 735 -14.60 15.04 -29.70
N PRO A 736 -13.51 15.20 -28.92
CA PRO A 736 -12.31 15.88 -29.38
C PRO A 736 -11.59 15.09 -30.48
N ASP A 737 -11.05 15.80 -31.46
CA ASP A 737 -10.16 15.23 -32.47
C ASP A 737 -8.88 14.67 -31.84
N TRP A 738 -8.19 13.80 -32.58
CA TRP A 738 -6.83 13.36 -32.23
C TRP A 738 -5.91 14.56 -31.96
N THR A 739 -5.10 14.46 -30.91
CA THR A 739 -4.13 15.48 -30.48
C THR A 739 -2.79 14.81 -30.17
N THR A 740 -1.84 15.56 -29.61
CA THR A 740 -0.67 14.99 -28.91
C THR A 740 -0.84 15.11 -27.40
N SER A 741 -0.24 14.20 -26.64
CA SER A 741 -0.17 14.23 -25.18
C SER A 741 1.25 13.97 -24.71
N SER A 742 1.67 14.69 -23.66
CA SER A 742 2.89 14.39 -22.88
C SER A 742 2.58 13.76 -21.52
N ASP A 743 1.28 13.59 -21.21
CA ASP A 743 0.81 12.82 -20.07
C ASP A 743 0.55 11.39 -20.55
N LEU A 744 1.60 10.58 -20.54
CA LEU A 744 1.60 9.23 -21.12
C LEU A 744 1.35 8.16 -20.05
N PRO A 745 0.57 7.10 -20.36
CA PRO A 745 0.33 5.99 -19.44
C PRO A 745 1.63 5.34 -18.96
N THR A 746 1.63 4.83 -17.73
CA THR A 746 2.74 4.08 -17.12
C THR A 746 4.09 4.82 -17.07
N GLY A 747 4.08 6.15 -17.16
CA GLY A 747 5.28 6.98 -16.97
C GLY A 747 6.26 7.00 -18.14
N ARG A 748 5.82 6.63 -19.37
CA ARG A 748 6.63 6.83 -20.59
C ARG A 748 6.96 8.32 -20.73
N SER A 749 8.21 8.64 -21.00
CA SER A 749 8.63 10.02 -21.29
C SER A 749 8.45 10.33 -22.76
N GLY A 750 8.10 11.56 -23.11
CA GLY A 750 7.97 12.00 -24.50
C GLY A 750 6.59 12.53 -24.81
N THR A 751 6.24 12.53 -26.09
CA THR A 751 4.96 13.00 -26.61
C THR A 751 4.42 12.01 -27.64
N ALA A 752 3.23 11.48 -27.42
CA ALA A 752 2.58 10.54 -28.34
C ALA A 752 1.35 11.16 -29.01
N ALA A 753 0.95 10.62 -30.17
CA ALA A 753 -0.37 10.88 -30.73
C ALA A 753 -1.45 10.25 -29.83
N TYR A 754 -2.53 10.98 -29.58
CA TYR A 754 -3.56 10.60 -28.63
C TYR A 754 -4.95 10.75 -29.23
N GLY A 755 -5.65 9.63 -29.37
CA GLY A 755 -7.04 9.49 -29.74
C GLY A 755 -7.91 9.28 -28.50
N PRO A 756 -8.53 10.32 -27.94
CA PRO A 756 -9.29 10.23 -26.68
C PRO A 756 -10.57 9.37 -26.81
N ASN A 757 -10.87 8.59 -25.77
CA ASN A 757 -12.16 7.91 -25.61
C ASN A 757 -12.87 8.36 -24.33
N LEU A 758 -13.59 9.48 -24.38
CA LEU A 758 -14.10 10.19 -23.20
C LEU A 758 -15.57 9.93 -22.94
N VAL A 759 -15.94 9.93 -21.66
CA VAL A 759 -17.34 9.93 -21.21
C VAL A 759 -17.98 11.32 -21.40
N LEU A 760 -18.46 11.60 -22.62
CA LEU A 760 -19.08 12.89 -22.96
C LEU A 760 -20.62 12.86 -22.94
N GLY A 761 -21.21 11.71 -23.27
CA GLY A 761 -22.66 11.52 -23.40
C GLY A 761 -23.37 11.25 -22.07
N ASN A 762 -24.70 11.09 -22.13
CA ASN A 762 -25.53 10.76 -20.97
C ASN A 762 -26.35 9.47 -21.13
N CYS A 763 -25.95 8.61 -22.09
CA CYS A 763 -26.56 7.30 -22.34
C CYS A 763 -28.07 7.32 -22.62
N SER A 764 -28.65 8.47 -22.99
CA SER A 764 -30.09 8.59 -23.17
C SER A 764 -30.47 9.48 -24.35
N ASN A 765 -30.19 10.77 -24.24
CA ASN A 765 -30.62 11.76 -25.24
C ASN A 765 -29.44 12.44 -25.92
N ASP A 766 -28.27 12.39 -25.29
CA ASP A 766 -27.01 12.88 -25.82
C ASP A 766 -26.08 11.67 -26.01
N ILE A 767 -26.16 11.10 -27.21
CA ILE A 767 -25.37 9.95 -27.64
C ILE A 767 -24.19 10.49 -28.44
N GLU A 768 -23.01 10.43 -27.82
CA GLU A 768 -21.74 10.95 -28.33
C GLU A 768 -21.01 9.92 -29.22
N SER A 769 -21.78 9.07 -29.91
CA SER A 769 -21.28 7.94 -30.70
C SER A 769 -20.73 8.39 -32.06
N GLY A 770 -19.54 7.91 -32.40
CA GLY A 770 -18.81 8.35 -33.58
C GLY A 770 -17.43 7.71 -33.74
N ILE A 771 -16.73 8.07 -34.82
CA ILE A 771 -15.33 7.68 -35.04
C ILE A 771 -14.47 8.93 -35.11
N ILE A 772 -13.40 8.97 -34.31
CA ILE A 772 -12.30 9.92 -34.47
C ILE A 772 -11.13 9.22 -35.14
N TYR A 773 -10.42 9.91 -36.03
CA TYR A 773 -9.32 9.32 -36.79
C TYR A 773 -8.10 10.22 -36.93
N LEU A 774 -6.95 9.59 -37.17
CA LEU A 774 -5.68 10.23 -37.53
C LEU A 774 -5.13 9.60 -38.81
N GLU A 775 -5.00 10.40 -39.88
CA GLU A 775 -4.54 9.96 -41.20
C GLU A 775 -3.10 10.39 -41.50
N SER A 776 -2.31 9.46 -42.04
CA SER A 776 -0.95 9.73 -42.48
C SER A 776 -0.90 10.50 -43.81
N PRO A 777 0.22 11.19 -44.12
CA PRO A 777 0.54 11.55 -45.50
C PRO A 777 0.68 10.28 -46.38
N ALA A 778 0.71 10.46 -47.71
CA ALA A 778 0.99 9.35 -48.62
C ALA A 778 2.46 8.91 -48.50
N ILE A 779 2.67 7.63 -48.22
CA ILE A 779 3.98 7.01 -48.05
C ILE A 779 4.25 6.12 -49.26
N ASN A 780 5.33 6.40 -49.99
CA ASN A 780 5.67 5.63 -51.20
C ASN A 780 6.60 4.47 -50.83
N LEU A 781 6.17 3.25 -51.08
CA LEU A 781 6.97 2.05 -50.86
C LEU A 781 8.04 1.94 -51.95
N PRO A 782 9.33 1.78 -51.61
CA PRO A 782 10.37 1.68 -52.62
C PRO A 782 10.17 0.45 -53.52
N ALA A 783 10.45 0.61 -54.81
CA ALA A 783 10.47 -0.52 -55.72
C ALA A 783 11.66 -1.44 -55.38
N GLY A 784 11.44 -2.75 -55.32
CA GLY A 784 12.49 -3.76 -55.10
C GLY A 784 12.73 -4.18 -53.65
N ILE A 785 11.94 -3.68 -52.69
CA ILE A 785 11.88 -4.26 -51.33
C ILE A 785 11.24 -5.65 -51.37
N ASP A 786 11.55 -6.49 -50.37
CA ASP A 786 10.95 -7.82 -50.23
C ASP A 786 9.46 -7.74 -49.90
N ALA A 787 9.13 -7.04 -48.82
CA ALA A 787 7.81 -6.78 -48.29
C ALA A 787 7.88 -5.53 -47.40
N ALA A 788 6.87 -4.68 -47.49
CA ALA A 788 6.68 -3.62 -46.52
C ALA A 788 6.18 -4.22 -45.19
N ARG A 789 6.67 -3.66 -44.09
CA ARG A 789 6.30 -4.01 -42.72
C ARG A 789 6.07 -2.73 -41.94
N MET A 790 5.32 -2.82 -40.85
CA MET A 790 5.09 -1.71 -39.93
C MET A 790 5.30 -2.18 -38.50
N ALA A 791 5.88 -1.31 -37.68
CA ALA A 791 5.87 -1.41 -36.23
C ALA A 791 5.37 -0.07 -35.66
N PHE A 792 4.67 -0.12 -34.54
CA PHE A 792 4.30 1.07 -33.78
C PHE A 792 4.09 0.68 -32.32
N ASP A 793 4.49 1.58 -31.43
CA ASP A 793 4.26 1.44 -30.00
C ASP A 793 2.90 2.07 -29.65
N HIS A 794 2.15 1.42 -28.76
CA HIS A 794 0.87 1.96 -28.33
C HIS A 794 0.46 1.52 -26.92
N SER A 795 -0.43 2.31 -26.33
CA SER A 795 -1.22 1.96 -25.14
C SER A 795 -2.67 2.30 -25.44
N VAL A 796 -3.58 1.39 -25.15
CA VAL A 796 -5.02 1.50 -25.48
C VAL A 796 -5.89 1.13 -24.29
N ALA A 797 -6.83 2.02 -23.95
CA ALA A 797 -7.73 1.88 -22.82
C ALA A 797 -9.11 2.37 -23.24
N THR A 798 -10.00 1.45 -23.60
CA THR A 798 -11.37 1.74 -24.03
C THR A 798 -12.38 0.93 -23.22
N GLU A 799 -13.67 1.26 -23.30
CA GLU A 799 -14.70 0.36 -22.79
C GLU A 799 -14.62 -0.99 -23.52
N ALA A 800 -14.44 -2.07 -22.76
CA ALA A 800 -14.30 -3.41 -23.31
C ALA A 800 -15.52 -3.78 -24.16
N ASP A 801 -15.29 -4.44 -25.30
CA ASP A 801 -16.28 -4.91 -26.28
C ASP A 801 -17.14 -3.85 -26.99
N TYR A 802 -17.30 -2.64 -26.43
CA TYR A 802 -18.18 -1.58 -26.94
C TYR A 802 -17.41 -0.50 -27.70
N ASP A 803 -16.30 -0.04 -27.14
CA ASP A 803 -15.41 0.94 -27.74
C ASP A 803 -14.12 0.28 -28.19
N GLY A 804 -13.52 0.78 -29.27
CA GLY A 804 -12.25 0.20 -29.68
C GLY A 804 -11.55 0.95 -30.77
N ALA A 805 -10.32 0.51 -31.01
CA ALA A 805 -9.38 1.16 -31.88
C ALA A 805 -8.86 0.21 -32.96
N ASN A 806 -8.81 0.67 -34.22
CA ASN A 806 -8.30 -0.15 -35.31
C ASN A 806 -7.57 0.68 -36.39
N ILE A 807 -6.95 -0.01 -37.33
CA ILE A 807 -6.13 0.60 -38.39
C ILE A 807 -6.75 0.31 -39.74
N LYS A 808 -6.91 1.35 -40.56
CA LYS A 808 -7.32 1.25 -41.97
C LYS A 808 -6.19 1.70 -42.90
N VAL A 809 -6.08 1.07 -44.06
CA VAL A 809 -5.07 1.38 -45.08
C VAL A 809 -5.75 1.74 -46.39
N SER A 810 -5.25 2.78 -47.07
CA SER A 810 -5.60 3.12 -48.44
C SER A 810 -4.38 2.93 -49.34
N VAL A 811 -4.54 2.14 -50.40
CA VAL A 811 -3.46 1.83 -51.35
C VAL A 811 -3.74 2.54 -52.68
N ASN A 812 -2.76 3.27 -53.19
CA ASN A 812 -2.80 4.04 -54.44
C ASN A 812 -4.00 5.00 -54.55
N GLY A 813 -4.44 5.56 -53.42
CA GLY A 813 -5.62 6.43 -53.34
C GLY A 813 -6.96 5.71 -53.50
N GLY A 814 -6.98 4.39 -53.33
CA GLY A 814 -8.18 3.56 -53.28
C GLY A 814 -9.01 3.77 -52.00
N PRO A 815 -10.14 3.04 -51.86
CA PRO A 815 -10.94 3.11 -50.65
C PRO A 815 -10.16 2.64 -49.42
N TRP A 816 -10.51 3.18 -48.25
CA TRP A 816 -9.99 2.71 -46.97
C TRP A 816 -10.49 1.30 -46.69
N GLN A 817 -9.56 0.40 -46.32
CA GLN A 817 -9.85 -0.97 -45.95
C GLN A 817 -9.28 -1.24 -44.56
N LEU A 818 -10.03 -1.98 -43.73
CA LEU A 818 -9.54 -2.46 -42.44
C LEU A 818 -8.29 -3.32 -42.65
N LEU A 819 -7.21 -3.01 -41.93
CA LEU A 819 -6.04 -3.86 -41.87
C LEU A 819 -6.44 -5.16 -41.15
N PRO A 820 -6.39 -6.33 -41.81
CA PRO A 820 -6.91 -7.55 -41.21
C PRO A 820 -6.03 -8.00 -40.05
N ALA A 821 -6.63 -8.59 -39.01
CA ALA A 821 -5.90 -9.14 -37.85
C ALA A 821 -4.79 -10.13 -38.28
N SER A 822 -5.01 -10.88 -39.37
CA SER A 822 -4.03 -11.82 -39.92
C SER A 822 -2.77 -11.17 -40.52
N ALA A 823 -2.75 -9.85 -40.71
CA ALA A 823 -1.56 -9.13 -41.14
C ALA A 823 -0.61 -8.82 -39.97
N PHE A 824 -1.10 -8.86 -38.73
CA PHE A 824 -0.28 -8.66 -37.54
C PHE A 824 0.56 -9.90 -37.29
N THR A 825 1.86 -9.71 -37.09
CA THR A 825 2.81 -10.74 -36.70
C THR A 825 3.04 -10.76 -35.19
N PHE A 826 2.68 -9.68 -34.49
CA PHE A 826 2.75 -9.54 -33.04
C PHE A 826 1.73 -8.47 -32.58
N ASN A 827 1.08 -8.69 -31.41
CA ASN A 827 -0.02 -7.88 -30.86
C ASN A 827 -1.13 -7.54 -31.89
N ALA A 828 -1.88 -8.56 -32.31
CA ALA A 828 -3.08 -8.35 -33.13
C ALA A 828 -4.26 -7.81 -32.31
N TYR A 829 -5.35 -7.39 -32.97
CA TYR A 829 -6.60 -7.05 -32.31
C TYR A 829 -7.08 -8.17 -31.37
N ASN A 830 -7.46 -7.82 -30.14
CA ASN A 830 -7.84 -8.77 -29.09
C ASN A 830 -9.31 -9.23 -29.18
N GLY A 831 -10.15 -8.56 -29.97
CA GLY A 831 -11.55 -8.94 -30.14
C GLY A 831 -12.26 -8.20 -31.28
N SER A 832 -13.56 -8.48 -31.42
CA SER A 832 -14.47 -7.74 -32.29
C SER A 832 -15.49 -7.01 -31.43
N LEU A 833 -15.82 -5.78 -31.81
CA LEU A 833 -16.81 -5.00 -31.07
C LEU A 833 -18.20 -5.63 -31.21
N VAL A 834 -18.90 -5.83 -30.09
CA VAL A 834 -20.08 -6.72 -30.02
C VAL A 834 -21.42 -6.04 -30.31
N SER A 835 -21.43 -4.71 -30.50
CA SER A 835 -22.56 -3.83 -30.86
C SER A 835 -23.18 -3.04 -29.71
N SER A 836 -23.01 -1.72 -29.83
CA SER A 836 -23.85 -0.64 -29.35
C SER A 836 -24.00 0.36 -30.52
N ASP A 837 -24.36 1.60 -30.28
CA ASP A 837 -24.41 2.67 -31.28
C ASP A 837 -23.03 3.11 -31.83
N ASN A 838 -21.95 2.40 -31.49
CA ASN A 838 -20.63 2.54 -32.08
C ASN A 838 -20.64 2.19 -33.60
N PRO A 839 -20.23 3.11 -34.49
CA PRO A 839 -20.17 2.85 -35.92
C PRO A 839 -19.18 1.74 -36.34
N MET A 840 -18.24 1.34 -35.48
CA MET A 840 -17.27 0.25 -35.71
C MET A 840 -17.78 -1.13 -35.23
N ALA A 841 -19.04 -1.25 -34.81
CA ALA A 841 -19.62 -2.52 -34.37
C ALA A 841 -19.40 -3.66 -35.39
N GLY A 842 -18.89 -4.80 -34.90
CA GLY A 842 -18.55 -5.98 -35.69
C GLY A 842 -17.15 -5.95 -36.32
N GLU A 843 -16.43 -4.82 -36.29
CA GLU A 843 -15.03 -4.76 -36.73
C GLU A 843 -14.09 -5.33 -35.64
N PRO A 844 -13.04 -6.08 -36.01
CA PRO A 844 -11.90 -6.33 -35.14
C PRO A 844 -11.24 -5.03 -34.65
N ALA A 845 -10.93 -4.95 -33.36
CA ALA A 845 -10.34 -3.79 -32.73
C ALA A 845 -9.52 -4.16 -31.48
N PHE A 846 -8.56 -3.29 -31.14
CA PHE A 846 -8.03 -3.21 -29.78
C PHE A 846 -9.10 -2.62 -28.87
N ASN A 847 -9.51 -3.33 -27.83
CA ASN A 847 -10.56 -2.88 -26.92
C ASN A 847 -10.31 -3.33 -25.48
N GLY A 848 -10.78 -2.55 -24.51
CA GLY A 848 -10.59 -2.82 -23.08
C GLY A 848 -9.31 -2.20 -22.52
N THR A 849 -8.83 -2.75 -21.41
CA THR A 849 -7.63 -2.36 -20.65
C THR A 849 -6.85 -3.59 -20.20
N ASP A 850 -5.70 -3.41 -19.54
CA ASP A 850 -5.09 -4.51 -18.79
C ASP A 850 -6.07 -4.95 -17.69
N GLU A 851 -6.19 -6.26 -17.47
CA GLU A 851 -7.12 -6.81 -16.50
C GLU A 851 -6.84 -6.26 -15.09
N GLY A 852 -7.88 -5.74 -14.44
CA GLY A 852 -7.76 -5.08 -13.13
C GLY A 852 -7.27 -3.62 -13.16
N SER A 853 -6.98 -3.06 -14.33
CA SER A 853 -6.53 -1.68 -14.53
C SER A 853 -7.53 -0.85 -15.34
N LEU A 854 -7.54 0.47 -15.14
CA LEU A 854 -8.26 1.44 -16.00
C LEU A 854 -7.41 1.94 -17.17
N SER A 855 -6.21 1.38 -17.33
CA SER A 855 -5.25 1.72 -18.36
C SER A 855 -4.61 0.43 -18.89
N SER A 856 -3.81 0.54 -19.93
CA SER A 856 -2.91 -0.53 -20.36
C SER A 856 -1.47 -0.05 -20.37
N GLY A 857 -0.55 -0.99 -20.17
CA GLY A 857 0.87 -0.78 -20.47
C GLY A 857 1.11 -0.45 -21.95
N TRP A 858 2.37 -0.11 -22.26
CA TRP A 858 2.82 0.04 -23.64
C TRP A 858 3.21 -1.31 -24.22
N GLY A 859 2.79 -1.58 -25.46
CA GLY A 859 3.27 -2.69 -26.26
C GLY A 859 3.52 -2.26 -27.70
N GLN A 860 4.30 -3.05 -28.43
CA GLN A 860 4.53 -2.82 -29.86
C GLN A 860 3.66 -3.75 -30.69
N SER A 861 3.00 -3.20 -31.70
CA SER A 861 2.30 -4.00 -32.71
C SER A 861 3.15 -4.09 -33.98
N GLN A 862 3.29 -5.29 -34.54
CA GLN A 862 4.06 -5.51 -35.76
C GLN A 862 3.18 -6.11 -36.86
N VAL A 863 3.33 -5.61 -38.09
CA VAL A 863 2.45 -5.92 -39.22
C VAL A 863 3.26 -6.22 -40.48
N ASN A 864 2.86 -7.25 -41.22
CA ASN A 864 3.38 -7.58 -42.55
C ASN A 864 2.37 -7.18 -43.64
N PHE A 865 2.78 -6.30 -44.56
CA PHE A 865 1.91 -5.78 -45.62
C PHE A 865 1.89 -6.65 -46.87
N SER A 866 2.52 -7.83 -46.91
CA SER A 866 2.61 -8.67 -48.12
C SER A 866 1.25 -9.06 -48.74
N GLY A 867 0.17 -9.04 -47.95
CA GLY A 867 -1.22 -9.24 -48.42
C GLY A 867 -2.05 -7.96 -48.58
N VAL A 868 -1.47 -6.80 -48.27
CA VAL A 868 -2.14 -5.49 -48.17
C VAL A 868 -1.67 -4.53 -49.27
N ALA A 869 -0.36 -4.41 -49.47
CA ALA A 869 0.26 -3.52 -50.46
C ALA A 869 1.53 -4.14 -51.05
N ALA A 870 1.85 -3.81 -52.30
CA ALA A 870 3.04 -4.30 -53.00
C ALA A 870 4.17 -3.26 -53.02
N ALA A 871 5.41 -3.72 -53.24
CA ALA A 871 6.54 -2.83 -53.49
C ALA A 871 6.25 -1.89 -54.67
N GLY A 872 6.51 -0.59 -54.51
CA GLY A 872 6.19 0.45 -55.49
C GLY A 872 4.80 1.09 -55.32
N ASP A 873 3.92 0.55 -54.46
CA ASP A 873 2.64 1.19 -54.15
C ASP A 873 2.82 2.43 -53.26
N SER A 874 1.82 3.31 -53.28
CA SER A 874 1.66 4.40 -52.32
C SER A 874 0.62 4.00 -51.28
N VAL A 875 0.95 4.07 -49.99
CA VAL A 875 0.04 3.72 -48.89
C VAL A 875 -0.27 4.93 -48.01
N ARG A 876 -1.47 4.96 -47.44
CA ARG A 876 -1.85 5.84 -46.33
C ARG A 876 -2.40 5.01 -45.20
N LEU A 877 -2.07 5.39 -43.98
CA LEU A 877 -2.56 4.79 -42.74
C LEU A 877 -3.65 5.68 -42.14
N ARG A 878 -4.61 5.06 -41.48
CA ARG A 878 -5.59 5.73 -40.66
C ARG A 878 -5.78 4.96 -39.36
N PHE A 879 -5.47 5.59 -38.23
CA PHE A 879 -5.80 5.07 -36.91
C PHE A 879 -7.18 5.60 -36.52
N GLU A 880 -8.11 4.71 -36.19
CA GLU A 880 -9.49 5.05 -35.82
C GLU A 880 -9.76 4.62 -34.37
N VAL A 881 -10.44 5.47 -33.60
CA VAL A 881 -11.08 5.13 -32.32
C VAL A 881 -12.58 5.31 -32.54
N GLY A 882 -13.32 4.21 -32.45
CA GLY A 882 -14.77 4.18 -32.48
C GLY A 882 -15.30 4.16 -31.07
N MET A 883 -16.20 5.09 -30.77
CA MET A 883 -16.84 5.23 -29.46
C MET A 883 -18.35 5.13 -29.59
N ASP A 884 -18.96 4.55 -28.56
CA ASP A 884 -20.39 4.48 -28.37
C ASP A 884 -20.93 5.70 -27.61
N GLY A 885 -22.25 5.80 -27.38
CA GLY A 885 -22.86 6.96 -26.73
C GLY A 885 -22.65 7.04 -25.21
N CYS A 886 -21.93 6.11 -24.62
CA CYS A 886 -21.81 5.81 -23.21
C CYS A 886 -20.37 5.56 -22.79
N ASN A 887 -20.05 5.88 -21.52
CA ASN A 887 -18.79 5.51 -20.91
C ASN A 887 -17.57 5.89 -21.79
N GLY A 888 -16.44 5.22 -21.59
CA GLY A 888 -15.14 5.63 -22.13
C GLY A 888 -14.07 5.72 -21.03
N LEU A 889 -12.81 5.55 -21.42
CA LEU A 889 -11.65 5.55 -20.52
C LEU A 889 -10.63 6.61 -20.97
N LEU A 890 -9.37 6.21 -21.23
CA LEU A 890 -8.35 7.13 -21.72
C LEU A 890 -8.42 7.26 -23.25
N GLY A 891 -8.50 6.14 -23.96
CA GLY A 891 -8.42 6.10 -25.42
C GLY A 891 -7.12 5.45 -25.89
N TRP A 892 -6.58 5.91 -27.00
CA TRP A 892 -5.45 5.28 -27.69
C TRP A 892 -4.27 6.22 -27.86
N PHE A 893 -3.12 5.85 -27.28
CA PHE A 893 -1.84 6.49 -27.49
C PHE A 893 -1.04 5.72 -28.54
N ILE A 894 -0.47 6.42 -29.51
CA ILE A 894 0.36 5.84 -30.57
C ILE A 894 1.67 6.62 -30.66
N ASP A 895 2.76 5.88 -30.71
CA ASP A 895 4.12 6.39 -30.74
C ASP A 895 5.01 5.53 -31.66
N ASP A 896 6.16 6.07 -32.05
CA ASP A 896 7.21 5.36 -32.81
C ASP A 896 6.69 4.55 -34.03
N VAL A 897 5.86 5.18 -34.87
CA VAL A 897 5.31 4.53 -36.08
C VAL A 897 6.38 4.42 -37.14
N GLN A 898 6.82 3.20 -37.45
CA GLN A 898 7.83 2.91 -38.45
C GLN A 898 7.29 1.99 -39.55
N LEU A 899 7.36 2.42 -40.81
CA LEU A 899 7.27 1.53 -41.96
C LEU A 899 8.68 1.17 -42.41
N TYR A 900 8.95 -0.11 -42.59
CA TYR A 900 10.27 -0.63 -42.93
C TYR A 900 10.20 -1.82 -43.88
N SER A 901 11.37 -2.23 -44.37
CA SER A 901 11.59 -3.52 -45.05
C SER A 901 12.81 -4.19 -44.44
N CYS A 902 12.94 -5.51 -44.57
CA CYS A 902 14.12 -6.21 -44.09
C CYS A 902 15.07 -6.43 -45.26
N ALA A 903 16.30 -5.95 -45.14
CA ALA A 903 17.37 -6.22 -46.10
C ALA A 903 18.50 -6.99 -45.41
N ALA A 904 19.21 -7.82 -46.17
CA ALA A 904 20.45 -8.43 -45.69
C ALA A 904 21.35 -7.32 -45.14
N ALA A 905 21.77 -7.46 -43.88
CA ALA A 905 22.72 -6.53 -43.30
C ALA A 905 24.07 -6.67 -44.02
N ALA A 906 24.87 -5.59 -44.05
CA ALA A 906 26.23 -5.69 -44.58
C ALA A 906 27.05 -6.60 -43.66
N ASP A 907 27.73 -7.57 -44.26
CA ASP A 907 28.61 -8.55 -43.63
C ASP A 907 29.85 -8.61 -44.55
N ASP A 908 30.86 -7.81 -44.18
CA ASP A 908 32.00 -7.50 -45.04
C ASP A 908 32.96 -8.69 -45.17
N ASP A 909 32.98 -9.59 -44.19
CA ASP A 909 33.86 -10.76 -44.16
C ASP A 909 33.15 -12.11 -44.32
N ASN A 910 31.81 -12.10 -44.38
CA ASN A 910 30.90 -13.22 -44.59
C ASN A 910 30.97 -14.30 -43.52
N ASP A 911 31.12 -13.90 -42.26
CA ASP A 911 31.18 -14.81 -41.12
C ASP A 911 29.80 -15.16 -40.52
N GLY A 912 28.76 -14.48 -41.00
CA GLY A 912 27.37 -14.68 -40.58
C GLY A 912 26.87 -13.67 -39.57
N LEU A 913 27.71 -12.71 -39.14
CA LEU A 913 27.33 -11.60 -38.29
C LEU A 913 27.30 -10.29 -39.07
N PRO A 914 26.31 -9.42 -38.83
CA PRO A 914 26.28 -8.12 -39.48
C PRO A 914 27.38 -7.22 -38.92
N ASN A 915 27.96 -6.36 -39.77
CA ASN A 915 29.04 -5.43 -39.39
C ASN A 915 28.75 -4.62 -38.11
N SER A 916 27.48 -4.36 -37.76
CA SER A 916 27.08 -3.61 -36.56
C SER A 916 27.11 -4.42 -35.25
N ALA A 917 27.20 -5.74 -35.34
CA ALA A 917 27.26 -6.65 -34.19
C ALA A 917 28.55 -7.49 -34.23
N ASP A 918 29.48 -7.13 -35.10
CA ASP A 918 30.71 -7.85 -35.36
C ASP A 918 31.92 -7.10 -34.80
N ASN A 919 32.61 -7.71 -33.84
CA ASN A 919 33.80 -7.18 -33.20
C ASN A 919 35.10 -7.35 -34.03
N CYS A 920 35.02 -7.95 -35.22
CA CYS A 920 36.08 -7.99 -36.24
C CYS A 920 35.54 -7.87 -37.68
N THR A 921 34.95 -6.72 -38.05
CA THR A 921 34.24 -6.47 -39.34
C THR A 921 34.99 -6.74 -40.66
N ALA A 922 36.27 -7.11 -40.62
CA ALA A 922 37.06 -7.46 -41.79
C ALA A 922 37.70 -8.86 -41.72
N VAL A 923 37.51 -9.58 -40.62
CA VAL A 923 38.17 -10.87 -40.33
C VAL A 923 37.19 -11.81 -39.64
N SER A 924 36.73 -12.80 -40.40
CA SER A 924 35.73 -13.77 -39.96
C SER A 924 36.05 -14.38 -38.60
N ASN A 925 35.19 -14.11 -37.63
CA ASN A 925 35.24 -14.65 -36.26
C ASN A 925 33.80 -14.91 -35.73
N PRO A 926 33.09 -15.93 -36.24
CA PRO A 926 31.68 -16.16 -35.93
C PRO A 926 31.34 -16.36 -34.44
N ASN A 927 32.34 -16.62 -33.60
CA ASN A 927 32.19 -16.81 -32.16
C ASN A 927 32.37 -15.53 -31.33
N GLN A 928 32.79 -14.42 -31.94
CA GLN A 928 32.88 -13.08 -31.35
C GLN A 928 33.63 -13.03 -30.02
N VAL A 929 34.65 -13.88 -29.85
CA VAL A 929 35.41 -13.93 -28.60
C VAL A 929 36.20 -12.64 -28.44
N ASP A 930 35.88 -11.91 -27.37
CA ASP A 930 36.58 -10.72 -26.87
C ASP A 930 36.94 -11.00 -25.40
N SER A 931 38.21 -11.32 -25.17
CA SER A 931 38.67 -11.88 -23.90
C SER A 931 39.08 -10.82 -22.86
N ASP A 932 39.38 -9.61 -23.29
CA ASP A 932 39.77 -8.50 -22.42
C ASP A 932 38.70 -7.39 -22.34
N GLY A 933 37.65 -7.50 -23.17
CA GLY A 933 36.43 -6.71 -23.08
C GLY A 933 36.60 -5.30 -23.62
N ASP A 934 37.55 -5.09 -24.53
CA ASP A 934 37.88 -3.77 -25.05
C ASP A 934 37.07 -3.39 -26.30
N GLY A 935 36.26 -4.33 -26.82
CA GLY A 935 35.36 -4.16 -27.95
C GLY A 935 35.95 -4.60 -29.29
N TYR A 936 37.19 -5.08 -29.33
CA TYR A 936 37.77 -5.78 -30.48
C TYR A 936 37.80 -7.29 -30.24
N GLY A 937 37.52 -8.09 -31.27
CA GLY A 937 37.61 -9.54 -31.15
C GLY A 937 39.06 -10.03 -31.15
N ASN A 938 39.35 -11.10 -30.39
CA ASN A 938 40.66 -11.75 -30.31
C ASN A 938 41.32 -11.98 -31.70
N PHE A 939 40.53 -12.29 -32.73
CA PHE A 939 41.03 -12.56 -34.08
C PHE A 939 41.66 -11.34 -34.77
N CYS A 940 41.18 -10.13 -34.44
CA CYS A 940 41.61 -8.86 -35.00
C CYS A 940 42.26 -7.94 -33.96
N ASP A 941 42.55 -8.48 -32.76
CA ASP A 941 43.20 -7.73 -31.68
C ASP A 941 44.43 -8.44 -31.12
N ALA A 942 45.60 -8.09 -31.67
CA ALA A 942 46.89 -8.52 -31.14
C ALA A 942 47.56 -7.47 -30.24
N ASP A 943 46.84 -6.43 -29.80
CA ASP A 943 47.33 -5.33 -28.97
C ASP A 943 47.16 -5.66 -27.48
N LEU A 944 48.01 -6.56 -26.99
CA LEU A 944 47.91 -7.17 -25.65
C LEU A 944 48.17 -6.20 -24.49
N ASP A 945 48.63 -4.97 -24.76
CA ASP A 945 48.71 -3.90 -23.77
C ASP A 945 47.73 -2.73 -23.99
N ASN A 946 46.84 -2.87 -24.97
CA ASN A 946 45.75 -1.97 -25.33
C ASN A 946 46.24 -0.51 -25.51
N THR A 947 47.37 -0.35 -26.20
CA THR A 947 47.94 0.99 -26.48
C THR A 947 47.41 1.62 -27.77
N GLY A 948 46.59 0.88 -28.53
CA GLY A 948 46.02 1.20 -29.83
C GLY A 948 46.93 0.83 -31.00
N LEU A 949 47.99 0.05 -30.80
CA LEU A 949 48.96 -0.31 -31.84
C LEU A 949 49.73 -1.58 -31.50
N VAL A 950 49.63 -2.59 -32.37
CA VAL A 950 50.40 -3.85 -32.24
C VAL A 950 51.89 -3.60 -32.55
N ASP A 951 52.77 -3.68 -31.55
CA ASP A 951 54.20 -3.42 -31.69
C ASP A 951 55.13 -4.44 -31.01
N LEU A 952 56.39 -4.05 -30.75
CA LEU A 952 57.38 -4.93 -30.12
C LEU A 952 57.07 -5.25 -28.64
N ALA A 953 56.29 -4.40 -27.97
CA ALA A 953 55.79 -4.62 -26.62
C ALA A 953 54.80 -5.80 -26.61
N ASP A 954 53.85 -5.83 -27.54
CA ASP A 954 52.89 -6.94 -27.70
C ASP A 954 53.59 -8.24 -28.06
N LEU A 955 54.56 -8.19 -28.97
CA LEU A 955 55.36 -9.37 -29.30
C LEU A 955 56.14 -9.89 -28.08
N ALA A 956 56.60 -9.00 -27.20
CA ALA A 956 57.27 -9.37 -25.98
C ALA A 956 56.31 -9.97 -24.95
N LEU A 957 55.07 -9.44 -24.85
CA LEU A 957 54.00 -9.97 -24.02
C LEU A 957 53.53 -11.34 -24.52
N PHE A 958 53.18 -11.45 -25.80
CA PHE A 958 52.80 -12.69 -26.48
C PHE A 958 53.83 -13.80 -26.25
N ARG A 959 55.13 -13.47 -26.30
CA ARG A 959 56.21 -14.44 -26.01
C ARG A 959 56.13 -15.05 -24.61
N THR A 960 55.56 -14.34 -23.63
CA THR A 960 55.36 -14.87 -22.27
C THR A 960 54.24 -15.91 -22.21
N TYR A 961 53.34 -15.89 -23.18
CA TYR A 961 52.17 -16.76 -23.31
C TYR A 961 52.37 -17.87 -24.36
N PHE A 962 53.40 -17.80 -25.19
CA PHE A 962 53.66 -18.77 -26.25
C PHE A 962 53.85 -20.20 -25.71
N LEU A 963 53.18 -21.18 -26.36
CA LEU A 963 53.07 -22.59 -25.98
C LEU A 963 52.38 -22.84 -24.63
N THR A 964 51.39 -22.01 -24.29
CA THR A 964 50.57 -22.20 -23.08
C THR A 964 49.14 -22.63 -23.43
N THR A 965 48.46 -23.23 -22.44
CA THR A 965 47.06 -23.68 -22.49
C THR A 965 46.35 -23.26 -21.19
N PRO A 966 45.01 -23.35 -21.05
CA PRO A 966 44.30 -23.00 -19.81
C PRO A 966 44.81 -23.67 -18.53
N SER A 967 45.54 -24.78 -18.65
CA SER A 967 46.18 -25.47 -17.51
C SER A 967 47.54 -24.88 -17.09
N SER A 968 48.07 -23.93 -17.86
CA SER A 968 49.36 -23.28 -17.62
C SER A 968 49.15 -22.08 -16.71
N GLY A 969 49.93 -21.96 -15.64
CA GLY A 969 49.74 -20.90 -14.63
C GLY A 969 50.01 -19.47 -15.12
N ASN A 970 50.48 -19.31 -16.36
CA ASN A 970 50.75 -18.04 -17.02
C ASN A 970 49.94 -17.87 -18.32
N TRP A 971 48.95 -18.71 -18.61
CA TRP A 971 48.11 -18.56 -19.81
C TRP A 971 47.13 -17.39 -19.66
N THR A 972 46.81 -16.75 -20.78
CA THR A 972 45.75 -15.74 -20.87
C THR A 972 44.92 -15.97 -22.14
N PRO A 973 43.58 -15.88 -22.07
CA PRO A 973 42.72 -16.04 -23.24
C PRO A 973 42.91 -14.94 -24.29
N ALA A 974 43.34 -13.74 -23.90
CA ALA A 974 43.59 -12.65 -24.85
C ALA A 974 44.78 -12.93 -25.80
N ALA A 975 45.71 -13.79 -25.41
CA ALA A 975 46.83 -14.18 -26.28
C ALA A 975 46.50 -15.39 -27.18
N ASP A 976 45.35 -16.04 -26.95
CA ASP A 976 44.78 -17.11 -27.77
C ASP A 976 43.87 -16.45 -28.83
N LEU A 977 44.53 -15.87 -29.83
CA LEU A 977 43.92 -14.97 -30.81
C LEU A 977 42.94 -15.72 -31.73
N ASN A 978 43.22 -16.99 -32.03
CA ASN A 978 42.31 -17.83 -32.82
C ASN A 978 41.24 -18.56 -31.96
N SER A 979 41.31 -18.42 -30.63
CA SER A 979 40.40 -19.01 -29.65
C SER A 979 40.29 -20.54 -29.73
N ASP A 980 41.38 -21.24 -30.06
CA ASP A 980 41.39 -22.72 -30.14
C ASP A 980 41.75 -23.41 -28.81
N GLY A 981 42.03 -22.62 -27.77
CA GLY A 981 42.39 -23.08 -26.43
C GLY A 981 43.90 -23.23 -26.22
N THR A 982 44.74 -22.86 -27.20
CA THR A 982 46.19 -22.95 -27.12
C THR A 982 46.87 -21.73 -27.73
N VAL A 983 47.86 -21.15 -27.05
CA VAL A 983 48.66 -20.06 -27.62
C VAL A 983 49.84 -20.65 -28.37
N ASP A 984 49.81 -20.67 -29.70
CA ASP A 984 50.79 -21.38 -30.51
C ASP A 984 51.29 -20.60 -31.75
N LEU A 985 51.81 -21.33 -32.74
CA LEU A 985 52.35 -20.72 -33.97
C LEU A 985 51.27 -20.08 -34.86
N LEU A 986 50.01 -20.49 -34.72
CA LEU A 986 48.87 -19.90 -35.42
C LEU A 986 48.58 -18.49 -34.88
N ASP A 987 48.57 -18.30 -33.56
CA ASP A 987 48.41 -16.98 -32.95
C ASP A 987 49.61 -16.08 -33.23
N LEU A 988 50.83 -16.63 -33.22
CA LEU A 988 52.01 -15.88 -33.64
C LEU A 988 51.89 -15.40 -35.11
N GLY A 989 51.17 -16.15 -35.94
CA GLY A 989 50.81 -15.77 -37.30
C GLY A 989 49.91 -14.52 -37.32
N LEU A 990 48.92 -14.46 -36.44
CA LEU A 990 47.99 -13.33 -36.29
C LEU A 990 48.70 -12.08 -35.74
N VAL A 991 49.52 -12.21 -34.68
CA VAL A 991 50.36 -11.11 -34.18
C VAL A 991 51.24 -10.54 -35.29
N ARG A 992 51.82 -11.41 -36.13
CA ARG A 992 52.65 -10.97 -37.26
C ARG A 992 51.85 -10.27 -38.34
N GLN A 993 50.62 -10.70 -38.60
CA GLN A 993 49.74 -10.09 -39.60
C GLN A 993 49.30 -8.68 -39.19
N GLN A 994 49.08 -8.47 -37.90
CA GLN A 994 48.61 -7.21 -37.34
C GLN A 994 49.74 -6.26 -36.92
N PHE A 995 51.00 -6.72 -36.92
CA PHE A 995 52.17 -5.91 -36.52
C PHE A 995 52.23 -4.55 -37.23
N LEU A 996 52.36 -3.46 -36.45
CA LEU A 996 52.28 -2.04 -36.85
C LEU A 996 50.91 -1.58 -37.34
N SER A 997 49.84 -2.25 -36.93
CA SER A 997 48.44 -1.88 -37.22
C SER A 997 47.67 -1.66 -35.92
N ALA A 998 46.57 -0.89 -36.00
CA ALA A 998 45.60 -0.80 -34.91
C ALA A 998 44.71 -2.06 -34.88
N PRO A 999 44.15 -2.44 -33.73
CA PRO A 999 43.17 -3.52 -33.65
C PRO A 999 41.89 -3.21 -34.42
N GLY A 1000 41.14 -4.27 -34.79
CA GLY A 1000 39.90 -4.18 -35.56
C GLY A 1000 40.10 -4.13 -37.08
N PRO A 1001 39.16 -3.51 -37.84
CA PRO A 1001 38.00 -2.73 -37.38
C PRO A 1001 36.92 -3.54 -36.65
N SER A 1002 36.20 -2.90 -35.73
CA SER A 1002 35.06 -3.44 -34.96
C SER A 1002 33.84 -2.54 -35.15
N GLY A 1003 32.65 -3.12 -35.18
CA GLY A 1003 31.38 -2.39 -35.28
C GLY A 1003 30.57 -2.35 -33.98
N VAL A 1004 31.12 -2.88 -32.89
CA VAL A 1004 30.50 -2.82 -31.54
C VAL A 1004 31.07 -1.69 -30.67
N LEU A 1005 31.90 -0.81 -31.24
CA LEU A 1005 32.60 0.31 -30.59
C LEU A 1005 31.99 1.70 -30.85
#